data_AF-A0A2N3GC05-F1
#
_entry.id   AF-A0A2N3GC05-F1
#
_cell.length_a   1.000
_cell.length_b   1.000
_cell.length_c   1.000
_cell.angle_alpha   90.00
_cell.angle_beta   90.00
_cell.angle_gamma   90.00
#
_symmetry.space_group_name_H-M   'P 1'
#
loop_
_entity.id
_entity.type
_entity.pdbx_description
1 polymer ?
#
loop_
_entity_poly.entity_id
_entity_poly.type
_entity_poly.pdbx_seq_one_letter_code
_entity_poly.pdbx_strand_id
1 'polypeptide(L)'
;MPRRLLPMALLAMVLFAIPASAHALVAPLSLAQISGLSDHIVQVKVTASSVRSEHVLSGRPMPVTDAHVHVTRIYKGSRKADFTLTQPGGTVGDVTLRVSELPDFTPGEHAILFLDEQGIVAGDRGKLEIVDGNVPELGMTLAAVQEVIADLVAGRPAGTLLVYDEQAAQIASALGITEEGETGSTVTAAGVTGITPSRSDAGVGDVITINGADFGTTRGSGTVSFLLGNAMNGSRKAASTYTAWSDTQISCVVPDGVQGGSVKITTGAGTVFTSAYYDIGFSTNGSHVTQNPLVYRVNENTADVVGEGAAIAASLATWSNAGSNFRAQKSATPGTRTAYPPAYDGINDVYFAAGTNFPAGYLAVNYLWYSPGSDVIYETDVVFNDGAAWAIGAVSGRYDIETIALHEVGHAVGLDDQYLEYNEAMGAAASNATRRALSRSELEGAVYLYGYDASIAPGAPVVSSTTHVTQDIWVSRNSASFAFSASAPAGVGGYSYLLDTYAATLPDAVSEGTGTTASFSSLADGEHYFHVRAASTGNAWGPASHYRIRIDTQPPVSKVSVTATSILNAQVFMSAADSRSGVASMRYSLDGGPVQNSTGIINVASLGTHTLSYWSVDTAGNSEAPRQISFEVLPRDVFTLVEVHGPDRFTTAVESSRLGFPTGAATVLVATGRNWPDALGASALAGALDAPLLLVDTDAIPIVVADEIARLKATRAIIIGGTTAVSTTVQTALAKTGSVAAVERIAGTDRYDTARRVSTRAIAVAGGEFDGGLIVATGASYADALSASPASAARHWPVVLVAPQQGLDAATRTFVTKYGKRAYVMGGTSAVSSTAYQDLVDIFGTGAVKRIAGADRFDTAATIASWSMAEAGLTFAAPAIATGRSPYDALAGGIMQGRAGSVVFLTECSVLPTATSGAIATNEPAIREVRVLGGAIAIEQPVRDRVVSFFE
;
A
#
# COMPACT_ATOMS: atom_id res chain seq x y z
N MET A 1 -68.55 4.88 37.36
CA MET A 1 -69.66 5.16 36.42
C MET A 1 -69.58 6.60 35.94
N PRO A 2 -70.03 6.92 34.70
CA PRO A 2 -69.26 7.74 33.75
C PRO A 2 -69.89 9.10 33.37
N ARG A 3 -69.09 10.01 32.78
CA ARG A 3 -69.30 10.75 31.49
C ARG A 3 -68.59 12.12 31.46
N ARG A 4 -67.95 12.43 30.31
CA ARG A 4 -67.89 13.70 29.50
C ARG A 4 -66.53 13.79 28.75
N LEU A 5 -66.31 14.34 27.54
CA LEU A 5 -67.05 14.85 26.35
C LEU A 5 -66.01 15.15 25.24
N LEU A 6 -66.36 14.93 23.95
CA LEU A 6 -65.99 15.66 22.68
C LEU A 6 -64.51 15.81 22.20
N PRO A 7 -64.25 16.26 20.92
CA PRO A 7 -64.75 15.84 19.60
C PRO A 7 -63.60 15.61 18.57
N MET A 8 -63.86 14.89 17.47
CA MET A 8 -62.90 14.70 16.37
C MET A 8 -63.17 15.73 15.26
N ALA A 9 -62.15 16.51 14.90
CA ALA A 9 -62.20 17.53 13.86
C ALA A 9 -61.73 16.99 12.50
N LEU A 10 -62.45 17.44 11.47
CA LEU A 10 -62.26 17.27 10.04
C LEU A 10 -60.82 17.61 9.59
N LEU A 11 -60.15 16.70 8.85
CA LEU A 11 -58.96 17.02 8.06
C LEU A 11 -59.39 17.15 6.59
N ALA A 12 -59.25 18.35 6.03
CA ALA A 12 -59.56 18.65 4.65
C ALA A 12 -58.55 17.95 3.71
N MET A 13 -59.02 16.94 2.98
CA MET A 13 -58.28 16.30 1.89
C MET A 13 -58.52 17.15 0.64
N VAL A 14 -57.53 17.95 0.26
CA VAL A 14 -57.54 18.69 -1.01
C VAL A 14 -57.10 17.69 -2.09
N LEU A 15 -58.06 17.08 -2.79
CA LEU A 15 -57.82 16.40 -4.06
C LEU A 15 -57.78 17.48 -5.16
N PHE A 16 -56.60 17.71 -5.73
CA PHE A 16 -56.48 18.30 -7.06
C PHE A 16 -56.10 17.19 -8.04
N ALA A 17 -56.88 17.04 -9.11
CA ALA A 17 -56.46 16.30 -10.30
C ALA A 17 -55.55 17.23 -11.12
N ILE A 18 -54.27 16.87 -11.26
CA ILE A 18 -53.25 17.63 -12.01
C ILE A 18 -52.39 16.60 -12.79
N PRO A 19 -51.94 16.92 -14.03
CA PRO A 19 -51.50 15.94 -15.01
C PRO A 19 -50.24 15.16 -14.57
N ALA A 20 -50.24 13.86 -14.84
CA ALA A 20 -49.03 13.04 -14.81
C ALA A 20 -48.00 13.67 -15.75
N SER A 21 -46.87 14.07 -15.21
CA SER A 21 -45.90 14.88 -15.93
C SER A 21 -44.51 14.27 -15.67
N ALA A 22 -43.88 13.84 -16.77
CA ALA A 22 -42.63 13.07 -16.84
C ALA A 22 -41.56 13.94 -17.47
N HIS A 23 -40.35 14.01 -16.92
CA HIS A 23 -39.46 15.09 -17.30
C HIS A 23 -37.96 14.73 -17.24
N ALA A 24 -37.19 15.18 -18.25
CA ALA A 24 -35.73 15.15 -18.37
C ALA A 24 -35.02 16.51 -18.75
N LEU A 25 -33.87 16.79 -18.17
CA LEU A 25 -33.11 18.04 -18.09
C LEU A 25 -31.64 17.96 -18.54
N VAL A 26 -31.37 18.38 -19.79
CA VAL A 26 -30.03 18.28 -20.40
C VAL A 26 -29.04 19.42 -20.03
N ALA A 27 -29.37 20.36 -19.13
CA ALA A 27 -28.54 21.53 -18.79
C ALA A 27 -28.23 21.69 -17.27
N PRO A 28 -26.96 21.81 -16.85
CA PRO A 28 -26.64 21.87 -15.43
C PRO A 28 -27.08 23.19 -14.78
N LEU A 29 -28.13 23.15 -13.96
CA LEU A 29 -28.52 24.29 -13.10
C LEU A 29 -27.76 24.25 -11.77
N SER A 30 -27.28 25.42 -11.33
CA SER A 30 -26.68 25.60 -10.00
C SER A 30 -27.73 25.49 -8.89
N LEU A 31 -27.30 25.15 -7.67
CA LEU A 31 -28.19 25.09 -6.51
C LEU A 31 -28.90 26.43 -6.25
N ALA A 32 -28.25 27.55 -6.58
CA ALA A 32 -28.84 28.88 -6.54
C ALA A 32 -29.96 29.07 -7.56
N GLN A 33 -29.77 28.61 -8.80
CA GLN A 33 -30.80 28.65 -9.84
C GLN A 33 -31.97 27.72 -9.50
N ILE A 34 -31.70 26.48 -9.07
CA ILE A 34 -32.74 25.53 -8.64
C ILE A 34 -33.54 26.12 -7.46
N SER A 35 -32.85 26.68 -6.47
CA SER A 35 -33.51 27.35 -5.32
C SER A 35 -34.34 28.56 -5.75
N GLY A 36 -33.88 29.29 -6.77
CA GLY A 36 -34.60 30.42 -7.35
C GLY A 36 -35.90 30.00 -8.06
N LEU A 37 -35.85 28.91 -8.81
CA LEU A 37 -36.98 28.33 -9.55
C LEU A 37 -38.00 27.61 -8.66
N SER A 38 -37.60 27.18 -7.45
CA SER A 38 -38.47 26.41 -6.56
C SER A 38 -39.43 27.28 -5.74
N ASP A 39 -40.72 26.98 -5.75
CA ASP A 39 -41.71 27.58 -4.84
C ASP A 39 -41.61 27.01 -3.43
N HIS A 40 -41.21 25.75 -3.31
CA HIS A 40 -41.06 25.03 -2.05
C HIS A 40 -39.71 24.30 -1.99
N ILE A 41 -39.07 24.31 -0.82
CA ILE A 41 -37.88 23.51 -0.54
C ILE A 41 -38.10 22.82 0.81
N VAL A 42 -38.16 21.49 0.81
CA VAL A 42 -38.56 20.68 1.98
C VAL A 42 -37.64 19.49 2.20
N GLN A 43 -37.32 19.17 3.45
CA GLN A 43 -36.71 17.89 3.82
C GLN A 43 -37.81 16.87 4.10
N VAL A 44 -37.67 15.67 3.56
CA VAL A 44 -38.68 14.62 3.62
C VAL A 44 -38.09 13.26 4.00
N LYS A 45 -38.99 12.37 4.39
CA LYS A 45 -38.79 10.92 4.41
C LYS A 45 -39.82 10.26 3.50
N VAL A 46 -39.41 9.39 2.58
CA VAL A 46 -40.36 8.59 1.80
C VAL A 46 -40.94 7.50 2.69
N THR A 47 -42.26 7.47 2.84
CA THR A 47 -42.95 6.52 3.73
C THR A 47 -43.45 5.30 2.98
N ALA A 48 -43.85 5.47 1.73
CA ALA A 48 -44.29 4.40 0.84
C ALA A 48 -44.15 4.85 -0.62
N SER A 49 -44.06 3.88 -1.52
CA SER A 49 -44.09 4.09 -2.97
C SER A 49 -45.01 3.03 -3.58
N SER A 50 -45.84 3.41 -4.54
CA SER A 50 -46.73 2.49 -5.25
C SER A 50 -46.83 2.85 -6.72
N VAL A 51 -47.00 1.85 -7.59
CA VAL A 51 -47.19 2.08 -9.02
C VAL A 51 -48.63 1.73 -9.38
N ARG A 52 -49.28 2.61 -10.13
CA ARG A 52 -50.62 2.40 -10.68
C ARG A 52 -50.63 2.65 -12.17
N SER A 53 -51.68 2.17 -12.82
CA SER A 53 -51.93 2.43 -14.22
C SER A 53 -52.89 3.61 -14.37
N GLU A 54 -52.52 4.60 -15.18
CA GLU A 54 -53.43 5.64 -15.66
C GLU A 54 -53.84 5.38 -17.11
N HIS A 55 -55.12 5.60 -17.42
CA HIS A 55 -55.63 5.53 -18.79
C HIS A 55 -55.52 6.92 -19.41
N VAL A 56 -54.55 7.10 -20.31
CA VAL A 56 -54.50 8.27 -21.21
C VAL A 56 -55.23 7.90 -22.50
N LEU A 57 -56.00 8.85 -23.04
CA LEU A 57 -56.82 8.66 -24.24
C LEU A 57 -56.02 7.99 -25.38
N SER A 58 -56.56 6.89 -25.90
CA SER A 58 -56.14 6.12 -27.10
C SER A 58 -54.95 5.14 -27.03
N GLY A 59 -54.46 4.73 -25.85
CA GLY A 59 -53.39 3.72 -25.74
C GLY A 59 -53.53 2.75 -24.56
N ARG A 60 -52.58 1.80 -24.45
CA ARG A 60 -52.42 0.93 -23.27
C ARG A 60 -52.15 1.78 -22.01
N PRO A 61 -52.42 1.25 -20.80
CA PRO A 61 -52.26 2.01 -19.57
C PRO A 61 -50.81 2.49 -19.33
N MET A 62 -50.65 3.75 -18.94
CA MET A 62 -49.38 4.38 -18.58
C MET A 62 -49.04 4.07 -17.11
N PRO A 63 -47.86 3.50 -16.80
CA PRO A 63 -47.38 3.37 -15.42
C PRO A 63 -47.12 4.74 -14.78
N VAL A 64 -47.62 4.92 -13.57
CA VAL A 64 -47.43 6.12 -12.75
C VAL A 64 -47.04 5.71 -11.32
N THR A 65 -45.95 6.26 -10.83
CA THR A 65 -45.43 6.09 -9.47
C THR A 65 -45.96 7.19 -8.54
N ASP A 66 -46.59 6.78 -7.46
CA ASP A 66 -47.01 7.62 -6.34
C ASP A 66 -46.04 7.41 -5.16
N ALA A 67 -45.22 8.43 -4.86
CA ALA A 67 -44.32 8.45 -3.72
C ALA A 67 -44.95 9.25 -2.56
N HIS A 68 -45.26 8.57 -1.46
CA HIS A 68 -45.79 9.20 -0.26
C HIS A 68 -44.64 9.73 0.59
N VAL A 69 -44.63 11.03 0.85
CA VAL A 69 -43.54 11.69 1.58
C VAL A 69 -44.02 12.37 2.85
N HIS A 70 -43.29 12.12 3.93
CA HIS A 70 -43.47 12.77 5.22
C HIS A 70 -42.52 13.97 5.33
N VAL A 71 -43.06 15.17 5.54
CA VAL A 71 -42.24 16.40 5.62
C VAL A 71 -41.63 16.51 7.01
N THR A 72 -40.30 16.49 7.07
CA THR A 72 -39.53 16.58 8.32
C THR A 72 -39.00 17.99 8.60
N ARG A 73 -38.77 18.80 7.56
CA ARG A 73 -38.33 20.20 7.67
C ARG A 73 -38.75 21.01 6.45
N ILE A 74 -38.89 22.32 6.62
CA ILE A 74 -39.21 23.26 5.55
C ILE A 74 -38.14 24.35 5.53
N TYR A 75 -37.62 24.62 4.33
CA TYR A 75 -36.64 25.66 4.08
C TYR A 75 -37.26 26.86 3.35
N LYS A 76 -38.13 26.60 2.36
CA LYS A 76 -38.81 27.62 1.55
C LYS A 76 -40.27 27.23 1.33
N GLY A 77 -41.16 28.23 1.35
CA GLY A 77 -42.58 28.07 1.05
C GLY A 77 -43.44 27.47 2.19
N SER A 78 -44.64 27.01 1.87
CA SER A 78 -45.70 26.68 2.84
C SER A 78 -46.10 25.20 2.92
N ARG A 79 -45.43 24.29 2.21
CA ARG A 79 -45.70 22.83 2.22
C ARG A 79 -45.37 22.19 3.58
N LYS A 80 -46.31 22.30 4.52
CA LYS A 80 -46.22 21.87 5.94
C LYS A 80 -46.79 20.48 6.24
N ALA A 81 -47.44 19.84 5.27
CA ALA A 81 -48.13 18.58 5.44
C ALA A 81 -47.53 17.51 4.53
N ASP A 82 -47.65 16.25 4.95
CA ASP A 82 -47.35 15.08 4.15
C ASP A 82 -48.13 15.12 2.84
N PHE A 83 -47.48 14.74 1.75
CA PHE A 83 -48.08 14.78 0.41
C PHE A 83 -47.66 13.56 -0.41
N THR A 84 -48.38 13.33 -1.50
CA THR A 84 -47.99 12.36 -2.53
C THR A 84 -47.35 13.12 -3.68
N LEU A 85 -46.14 12.72 -4.05
CA LEU A 85 -45.53 13.11 -5.31
C LEU A 85 -45.90 12.06 -6.36
N THR A 86 -46.59 12.48 -7.40
CA THR A 86 -47.02 11.61 -8.49
C THR A 86 -46.16 11.90 -9.71
N GLN A 87 -45.49 10.88 -10.23
CA GLN A 87 -44.71 11.00 -11.45
C GLN A 87 -44.88 9.74 -12.31
N PRO A 88 -44.93 9.88 -13.64
CA PRO A 88 -44.94 8.75 -14.56
C PRO A 88 -43.66 7.92 -14.46
N GLY A 89 -43.82 6.63 -14.66
CA GLY A 89 -42.75 5.65 -14.51
C GLY A 89 -43.20 4.45 -13.68
N GLY A 90 -42.33 3.46 -13.60
CA GLY A 90 -42.57 2.22 -12.87
C GLY A 90 -43.13 1.09 -13.75
N THR A 91 -43.38 -0.05 -13.11
CA THR A 91 -43.75 -1.29 -13.79
C THR A 91 -45.22 -1.65 -13.55
N VAL A 92 -45.96 -1.88 -14.63
CA VAL A 92 -47.33 -2.43 -14.59
C VAL A 92 -47.41 -3.67 -15.48
N GLY A 93 -47.55 -4.84 -14.86
CA GLY A 93 -47.48 -6.12 -15.58
C GLY A 93 -46.07 -6.34 -16.16
N ASP A 94 -45.99 -6.65 -17.45
CA ASP A 94 -44.74 -6.93 -18.16
C ASP A 94 -44.12 -5.70 -18.85
N VAL A 95 -44.71 -4.51 -18.61
CA VAL A 95 -44.24 -3.25 -19.20
C VAL A 95 -43.75 -2.32 -18.11
N THR A 96 -42.53 -1.84 -18.26
CA THR A 96 -41.97 -0.75 -17.46
C THR A 96 -41.91 0.50 -18.32
N LEU A 97 -42.38 1.62 -17.77
CA LEU A 97 -42.10 2.93 -18.32
C LEU A 97 -40.89 3.51 -17.57
N ARG A 98 -39.84 3.83 -18.32
CA ARG A 98 -38.77 4.71 -17.88
C ARG A 98 -38.91 6.04 -18.59
N VAL A 99 -38.62 7.10 -17.87
CA VAL A 99 -38.57 8.46 -18.38
C VAL A 99 -37.17 8.96 -18.06
N SER A 100 -36.48 9.56 -19.03
CA SER A 100 -35.15 10.11 -18.75
C SER A 100 -35.20 11.10 -17.57
N GLU A 101 -34.20 11.02 -16.70
CA GLU A 101 -33.87 11.94 -15.60
C GLU A 101 -34.95 12.31 -14.55
N LEU A 102 -35.98 11.47 -14.40
CA LEU A 102 -36.84 11.54 -13.21
C LEU A 102 -36.15 10.88 -12.00
N PRO A 103 -36.21 11.50 -10.80
CA PRO A 103 -35.68 10.90 -9.59
C PRO A 103 -36.50 9.68 -9.18
N ASP A 104 -35.84 8.58 -8.82
CA ASP A 104 -36.52 7.45 -8.18
C ASP A 104 -36.83 7.73 -6.70
N PHE A 105 -37.85 7.08 -6.13
CA PHE A 105 -38.22 7.22 -4.72
C PHE A 105 -38.31 5.86 -4.02
N THR A 106 -37.40 5.62 -3.08
CA THR A 106 -37.35 4.36 -2.31
C THR A 106 -37.98 4.53 -0.92
N PRO A 107 -38.92 3.66 -0.50
CA PRO A 107 -39.46 3.70 0.86
C PRO A 107 -38.36 3.65 1.93
N GLY A 108 -38.37 4.62 2.83
CA GLY A 108 -37.40 4.77 3.91
C GLY A 108 -36.29 5.79 3.65
N GLU A 109 -36.07 6.20 2.40
CA GLU A 109 -35.06 7.21 2.06
C GLU A 109 -35.40 8.58 2.67
N HIS A 110 -34.37 9.38 2.92
CA HIS A 110 -34.49 10.76 3.35
C HIS A 110 -33.92 11.66 2.26
N ALA A 111 -34.56 12.80 1.99
CA ALA A 111 -34.10 13.71 0.93
C ALA A 111 -34.48 15.17 1.21
N ILE A 112 -33.82 16.11 0.52
CA ILE A 112 -34.29 17.49 0.34
C ILE A 112 -34.87 17.60 -1.08
N LEU A 113 -36.11 18.06 -1.19
CA LEU A 113 -36.83 18.23 -2.45
C LEU A 113 -37.02 19.72 -2.77
N PHE A 114 -36.73 20.07 -4.02
CA PHE A 114 -36.93 21.36 -4.65
C PHE A 114 -38.15 21.25 -5.56
N LEU A 115 -39.21 22.01 -5.27
CA LEU A 115 -40.53 21.80 -5.86
C LEU A 115 -41.16 23.10 -6.36
N ASP A 116 -41.92 23.00 -7.45
CA ASP A 116 -42.84 24.02 -7.96
C ASP A 116 -44.30 23.49 -7.97
N GLU A 117 -45.20 24.14 -8.70
CA GLU A 117 -46.59 23.69 -8.85
C GLU A 117 -46.73 22.40 -9.68
N GLN A 118 -45.75 22.11 -10.55
CA GLN A 118 -45.75 20.99 -11.50
C GLN A 118 -45.07 19.74 -10.92
N GLY A 119 -44.17 19.88 -9.95
CA GLY A 119 -43.50 18.76 -9.31
C GLY A 119 -42.10 19.11 -8.83
N ILE A 120 -41.14 18.24 -9.16
CA ILE A 120 -39.73 18.46 -8.85
C ILE A 120 -39.12 19.41 -9.88
N VAL A 121 -38.50 20.47 -9.38
CA VAL A 121 -37.73 21.39 -10.19
C VAL A 121 -36.40 20.74 -10.51
N ALA A 122 -35.99 20.85 -11.76
CA ALA A 122 -34.68 20.42 -12.22
C ALA A 122 -34.38 18.89 -12.23
N GLY A 123 -35.39 18.03 -12.35
CA GLY A 123 -35.21 16.59 -12.51
C GLY A 123 -34.60 15.94 -11.27
N ASP A 124 -33.75 14.94 -11.49
CA ASP A 124 -33.01 14.29 -10.41
C ASP A 124 -32.19 15.28 -9.55
N ARG A 125 -31.76 16.43 -10.10
CA ARG A 125 -31.05 17.49 -9.33
C ARG A 125 -31.93 18.20 -8.32
N GLY A 126 -33.25 18.16 -8.49
CA GLY A 126 -34.21 18.67 -7.53
C GLY A 126 -34.38 17.79 -6.31
N LYS A 127 -33.72 16.63 -6.26
CA LYS A 127 -33.68 15.73 -5.11
C LYS A 127 -32.23 15.60 -4.62
N LEU A 128 -31.99 15.97 -3.37
CA LEU A 128 -30.73 15.70 -2.67
C LEU A 128 -30.97 14.59 -1.65
N GLU A 129 -30.42 13.40 -1.86
CA GLU A 129 -30.52 12.30 -0.92
C GLU A 129 -29.74 12.60 0.37
N ILE A 130 -30.22 12.05 1.48
CA ILE A 130 -29.57 12.15 2.78
C ILE A 130 -29.21 10.74 3.24
N VAL A 131 -27.91 10.48 3.32
CA VAL A 131 -27.35 9.18 3.73
C VAL A 131 -26.44 9.40 4.93
N ASP A 132 -26.78 8.76 6.06
CA ASP A 132 -26.01 8.82 7.32
C ASP A 132 -25.64 10.24 7.78
N GLY A 133 -26.56 11.20 7.59
CA GLY A 133 -26.37 12.60 7.99
C GLY A 133 -25.53 13.44 7.02
N ASN A 134 -25.20 12.89 5.85
CA ASN A 134 -24.52 13.59 4.77
C ASN A 134 -25.43 13.72 3.56
N VAL A 135 -25.08 14.67 2.68
CA VAL A 135 -25.64 14.83 1.34
C VAL A 135 -24.52 14.49 0.37
N PRO A 136 -24.36 13.20 0.00
CA PRO A 136 -23.24 12.70 -0.80
C PRO A 136 -23.02 13.49 -2.08
N GLU A 137 -24.11 13.99 -2.66
CA GLU A 137 -24.17 14.76 -3.90
C GLU A 137 -23.30 16.02 -3.85
N LEU A 138 -23.29 16.67 -2.68
CA LEU A 138 -22.57 17.92 -2.47
C LEU A 138 -21.24 17.71 -1.76
N GLY A 139 -20.91 16.47 -1.37
CA GLY A 139 -19.76 16.18 -0.51
C GLY A 139 -19.84 16.86 0.86
N MET A 140 -21.06 17.17 1.32
CA MET A 140 -21.29 17.99 2.51
C MET A 140 -22.08 17.25 3.58
N THR A 141 -21.88 17.65 4.84
CA THR A 141 -22.78 17.25 5.91
C THR A 141 -24.15 17.90 5.71
N LEU A 142 -25.22 17.22 6.17
CA LEU A 142 -26.57 17.78 6.12
C LEU A 142 -26.64 19.17 6.78
N ALA A 143 -25.89 19.40 7.86
CA ALA A 143 -25.84 20.68 8.54
C ALA A 143 -25.28 21.80 7.65
N ALA A 144 -24.19 21.54 6.92
CA ALA A 144 -23.62 22.50 5.99
C ALA A 144 -24.58 22.83 4.83
N VAL A 145 -25.24 21.80 4.26
CA VAL A 145 -26.24 22.00 3.20
C VAL A 145 -27.43 22.83 3.70
N GLN A 146 -27.86 22.60 4.95
CA GLN A 146 -28.92 23.39 5.58
C GLN A 146 -28.56 24.88 5.70
N GLU A 147 -27.29 25.20 6.00
CA GLU A 147 -26.80 26.58 6.02
C GLU A 147 -26.78 27.21 4.63
N VAL A 148 -26.28 26.48 3.63
CA VAL A 148 -26.26 26.95 2.23
C VAL A 148 -27.67 27.24 1.73
N ILE A 149 -28.63 26.33 1.95
CA ILE A 149 -30.03 26.55 1.55
C ILE A 149 -30.61 27.75 2.30
N ALA A 150 -30.32 27.92 3.59
CA ALA A 150 -30.79 29.07 4.35
C ALA A 150 -30.25 30.40 3.77
N ASP A 151 -28.99 30.43 3.32
CA ASP A 151 -28.39 31.58 2.66
C ASP A 151 -29.05 31.89 1.32
N LEU A 152 -29.25 30.87 0.48
CA LEU A 152 -29.91 31.01 -0.82
C LEU A 152 -31.35 31.51 -0.66
N VAL A 153 -32.10 30.95 0.29
CA VAL A 153 -33.48 31.38 0.58
C VAL A 153 -33.53 32.81 1.13
N ALA A 154 -32.52 33.22 1.89
CA ALA A 154 -32.39 34.58 2.40
C ALA A 154 -31.85 35.60 1.37
N GLY A 155 -31.49 35.17 0.15
CA GLY A 155 -30.88 36.01 -0.88
C GLY A 155 -29.47 36.50 -0.52
N ARG A 156 -28.78 35.81 0.41
CA ARG A 156 -27.38 36.09 0.74
C ARG A 156 -26.47 35.45 -0.31
N PRO A 157 -25.29 36.04 -0.62
CA PRO A 157 -24.32 35.38 -1.48
C PRO A 157 -23.76 34.17 -0.75
N ALA A 158 -24.38 33.02 -0.94
CA ALA A 158 -23.71 31.75 -0.78
C ALA A 158 -22.56 31.75 -1.81
N GLY A 159 -21.36 31.31 -1.44
CA GLY A 159 -20.32 31.02 -2.43
C GLY A 159 -20.94 30.17 -3.54
N THR A 160 -20.55 30.39 -4.79
CA THR A 160 -21.15 29.73 -5.95
C THR A 160 -20.97 28.21 -5.83
N LEU A 161 -21.90 27.54 -5.15
CA LEU A 161 -21.90 26.11 -4.98
C LEU A 161 -22.48 25.53 -6.26
N LEU A 162 -21.60 25.41 -7.24
CA LEU A 162 -21.88 24.72 -8.47
C LEU A 162 -21.78 23.23 -8.13
N VAL A 163 -22.89 22.50 -8.33
CA VAL A 163 -22.77 21.07 -8.63
C VAL A 163 -22.15 21.04 -10.03
N TYR A 164 -20.81 21.01 -10.04
CA TYR A 164 -19.90 21.00 -11.18
C TYR A 164 -20.13 22.09 -12.25
N ASP A 165 -19.37 23.17 -12.14
CA ASP A 165 -19.01 24.01 -13.30
C ASP A 165 -17.50 23.85 -13.54
N GLU A 166 -17.10 23.85 -14.81
CA GLU A 166 -15.75 23.55 -15.33
C GLU A 166 -14.61 24.40 -14.72
N GLN A 167 -14.92 25.45 -13.95
CA GLN A 167 -13.92 26.34 -13.37
C GLN A 167 -13.19 25.76 -12.15
N ALA A 168 -13.79 24.87 -11.35
CA ALA A 168 -13.16 24.43 -10.10
C ALA A 168 -11.92 23.54 -10.34
N ALA A 169 -11.98 22.63 -11.31
CA ALA A 169 -10.87 21.72 -11.63
C ALA A 169 -9.71 22.44 -12.34
N GLN A 170 -10.00 23.41 -13.21
CA GLN A 170 -8.96 24.19 -13.90
C GLN A 170 -8.29 25.22 -12.98
N ILE A 171 -9.00 25.78 -11.99
CA ILE A 171 -8.43 26.74 -11.02
C ILE A 171 -7.60 26.04 -9.93
N ALA A 172 -7.99 24.85 -9.45
CA ALA A 172 -7.20 24.10 -8.46
C ALA A 172 -5.83 23.65 -9.01
N SER A 173 -5.81 23.22 -10.28
CA SER A 173 -4.59 22.89 -11.01
C SER A 173 -3.71 24.12 -11.29
N ALA A 174 -4.33 25.28 -11.54
CA ALA A 174 -3.62 26.54 -11.81
C ALA A 174 -3.13 27.28 -10.53
N LEU A 175 -3.71 27.02 -9.36
CA LEU A 175 -3.38 27.73 -8.10
C LEU A 175 -2.69 26.87 -7.03
N GLY A 176 -2.54 25.56 -7.21
CA GLY A 176 -1.77 24.70 -6.29
C GLY A 176 -2.33 24.63 -4.87
N ILE A 177 -3.65 24.73 -4.71
CA ILE A 177 -4.31 24.72 -3.40
C ILE A 177 -4.68 23.27 -3.05
N THR A 178 -4.02 22.71 -2.02
CA THR A 178 -4.47 21.50 -1.32
C THR A 178 -5.66 21.84 -0.42
N GLU A 179 -6.72 21.04 -0.45
CA GLU A 179 -7.85 21.16 0.48
C GLU A 179 -7.38 21.00 1.93
N GLU A 180 -7.33 22.10 2.69
CA GLU A 180 -7.26 22.08 4.14
C GLU A 180 -8.64 22.44 4.70
N GLY A 181 -9.18 21.59 5.58
CA GLY A 181 -10.15 22.08 6.57
C GLY A 181 -11.22 21.11 7.10
N GLU A 182 -10.85 19.98 7.72
CA GLU A 182 -11.63 19.46 8.85
C GLU A 182 -10.70 19.14 10.03
N THR A 183 -10.72 20.00 11.05
CA THR A 183 -10.04 19.75 12.32
C THR A 183 -10.85 18.77 13.16
N GLY A 184 -10.45 17.50 13.15
CA GLY A 184 -10.98 16.46 14.04
C GLY A 184 -10.17 15.16 13.97
N SER A 185 -9.17 15.02 14.86
CA SER A 185 -8.35 13.82 15.10
C SER A 185 -7.56 13.29 13.89
N THR A 186 -6.24 13.52 13.89
CA THR A 186 -5.31 13.00 12.90
C THR A 186 -5.30 11.48 12.87
N VAL A 187 -6.06 10.90 11.95
CA VAL A 187 -5.78 9.60 11.35
C VAL A 187 -5.32 9.91 9.93
N THR A 188 -4.10 9.52 9.57
CA THR A 188 -3.58 9.63 8.21
C THR A 188 -4.52 8.88 7.26
N ALA A 189 -5.15 9.60 6.34
CA ALA A 189 -6.01 9.00 5.34
C ALA A 189 -5.20 8.06 4.43
N ALA A 190 -5.80 6.93 4.06
CA ALA A 190 -5.21 5.93 3.17
C ALA A 190 -4.67 6.57 1.87
N GLY A 191 -3.41 6.33 1.53
CA GLY A 191 -2.78 6.91 0.34
C GLY A 191 -2.99 6.02 -0.88
N VAL A 192 -3.89 6.37 -1.81
CA VAL A 192 -4.05 5.64 -3.08
C VAL A 192 -2.92 6.00 -4.03
N THR A 193 -2.20 5.00 -4.55
CA THR A 193 -1.07 5.17 -5.47
C THR A 193 -1.42 4.84 -6.92
N GLY A 194 -2.50 4.11 -7.17
CA GLY A 194 -3.00 3.89 -8.54
C GLY A 194 -4.17 2.90 -8.62
N ILE A 195 -4.83 2.86 -9.77
CA ILE A 195 -5.89 1.91 -10.12
C ILE A 195 -5.49 1.16 -11.39
N THR A 196 -5.73 -0.14 -11.46
CA THR A 196 -5.41 -0.97 -12.64
C THR A 196 -6.49 -2.03 -12.87
N PRO A 197 -7.06 -2.13 -14.09
CA PRO A 197 -6.89 -1.18 -15.19
C PRO A 197 -7.39 0.22 -14.80
N SER A 198 -7.01 1.26 -15.53
CA SER A 198 -7.48 2.64 -15.28
C SER A 198 -8.81 2.95 -15.99
N ARG A 199 -9.31 2.00 -16.79
CA ARG A 199 -10.57 2.08 -17.55
C ARG A 199 -11.31 0.74 -17.54
N SER A 200 -12.65 0.77 -17.54
CA SER A 200 -13.53 -0.35 -17.93
C SER A 200 -14.72 0.14 -18.73
N ASP A 201 -15.33 -0.71 -19.55
CA ASP A 201 -16.55 -0.38 -20.31
C ASP A 201 -17.81 -0.86 -19.56
N ALA A 202 -18.91 -0.09 -19.58
CA ALA A 202 -20.21 -0.36 -18.93
C ALA A 202 -20.28 -1.29 -17.73
N GLY A 203 -19.44 -1.06 -16.71
CA GLY A 203 -19.63 -1.65 -15.38
C GLY A 203 -19.76 -3.19 -15.33
N VAL A 204 -19.36 -3.92 -16.37
CA VAL A 204 -19.57 -5.38 -16.40
C VAL A 204 -18.39 -6.07 -15.76
N GLY A 205 -18.53 -6.45 -14.48
CA GLY A 205 -17.80 -7.59 -13.90
C GLY A 205 -16.27 -7.46 -13.78
N ASP A 206 -15.69 -6.41 -14.35
CA ASP A 206 -14.26 -6.19 -14.41
C ASP A 206 -13.71 -6.02 -12.99
N VAL A 207 -12.62 -6.73 -12.73
CA VAL A 207 -11.92 -6.64 -11.47
C VAL A 207 -10.88 -5.54 -11.59
N ILE A 208 -11.11 -4.43 -10.89
CA ILE A 208 -10.07 -3.42 -10.71
C ILE A 208 -9.23 -3.73 -9.48
N THR A 209 -8.00 -3.26 -9.50
CA THR A 209 -7.05 -3.32 -8.40
C THR A 209 -6.60 -1.92 -8.05
N ILE A 210 -6.92 -1.49 -6.83
CA ILE A 210 -6.54 -0.20 -6.25
C ILE A 210 -5.33 -0.45 -5.36
N ASN A 211 -4.20 0.16 -5.69
CA ASN A 211 -2.96 0.10 -4.91
C ASN A 211 -2.86 1.33 -4.00
N GLY A 212 -2.29 1.15 -2.82
CA GLY A 212 -2.14 2.23 -1.84
C GLY A 212 -1.50 1.80 -0.53
N ALA A 213 -1.86 2.47 0.55
CA ALA A 213 -1.45 2.18 1.92
C ALA A 213 -2.59 2.52 2.91
N ASP A 214 -2.55 1.93 4.10
CA ASP A 214 -3.51 2.10 5.20
C ASP A 214 -4.96 1.70 4.87
N PHE A 215 -5.14 0.75 3.95
CA PHE A 215 -6.47 0.16 3.69
C PHE A 215 -6.93 -0.81 4.79
N GLY A 216 -6.02 -1.21 5.68
CA GLY A 216 -6.23 -2.26 6.68
C GLY A 216 -5.96 -3.66 6.13
N THR A 217 -5.38 -4.52 6.96
CA THR A 217 -5.02 -5.91 6.59
C THR A 217 -6.21 -6.81 6.27
N THR A 218 -7.44 -6.39 6.61
CA THR A 218 -8.70 -7.06 6.25
C THR A 218 -9.78 -6.02 5.98
N ARG A 219 -10.80 -6.37 5.18
CA ARG A 219 -11.87 -5.45 4.76
C ARG A 219 -12.67 -4.84 5.92
N GLY A 220 -13.06 -5.63 6.92
CA GLY A 220 -14.01 -5.18 7.94
C GLY A 220 -15.29 -4.60 7.34
N SER A 221 -15.65 -3.37 7.72
CA SER A 221 -16.78 -2.59 7.16
C SER A 221 -16.40 -1.71 5.96
N GLY A 222 -15.19 -1.87 5.42
CA GLY A 222 -14.68 -1.05 4.31
C GLY A 222 -15.46 -1.25 3.00
N THR A 223 -15.56 -0.18 2.21
CA THR A 223 -16.28 -0.14 0.94
C THR A 223 -15.51 0.61 -0.13
N VAL A 224 -15.68 0.19 -1.39
CA VAL A 224 -15.27 0.93 -2.58
C VAL A 224 -16.55 1.32 -3.32
N SER A 225 -16.66 2.56 -3.80
CA SER A 225 -17.85 3.05 -4.50
C SER A 225 -17.53 3.98 -5.67
N PHE A 226 -18.31 3.84 -6.73
CA PHE A 226 -18.16 4.49 -8.05
C PHE A 226 -19.31 5.45 -8.28
N LEU A 227 -19.13 6.47 -9.12
CA LEU A 227 -20.21 7.40 -9.47
C LEU A 227 -21.29 6.67 -10.28
N LEU A 228 -22.56 6.88 -9.96
CA LEU A 228 -23.68 6.35 -10.74
C LEU A 228 -23.82 7.15 -12.04
N GLY A 229 -23.98 6.47 -13.18
CA GLY A 229 -24.07 7.12 -14.49
C GLY A 229 -25.39 7.86 -14.71
N ASN A 230 -26.48 7.26 -14.25
CA ASN A 230 -27.82 7.83 -14.35
C ASN A 230 -28.14 8.91 -13.28
N ALA A 231 -27.15 9.32 -12.49
CA ALA A 231 -27.35 10.26 -11.39
C ALA A 231 -26.54 11.53 -11.63
N MET A 232 -27.24 12.62 -11.98
CA MET A 232 -26.62 13.94 -12.17
C MET A 232 -26.11 14.56 -10.87
N ASN A 233 -26.51 13.99 -9.75
CA ASN A 233 -26.29 14.55 -8.45
C ASN A 233 -24.98 14.02 -7.81
N GLY A 234 -24.25 13.08 -8.43
CA GLY A 234 -23.00 12.54 -7.88
C GLY A 234 -23.18 11.37 -6.90
N SER A 235 -24.39 10.79 -6.84
CA SER A 235 -24.68 9.53 -6.15
C SER A 235 -23.69 8.43 -6.54
N ARG A 236 -23.44 7.50 -5.63
CA ARG A 236 -22.42 6.45 -5.81
C ARG A 236 -22.95 5.05 -5.54
N LYS A 237 -22.55 4.09 -6.38
CA LYS A 237 -22.84 2.67 -6.20
C LYS A 237 -21.63 1.97 -5.61
N ALA A 238 -21.82 1.26 -4.50
CA ALA A 238 -20.77 0.46 -3.88
C ALA A 238 -20.49 -0.82 -4.66
N ALA A 239 -19.22 -1.23 -4.72
CA ALA A 239 -18.82 -2.56 -5.15
C ALA A 239 -19.48 -3.61 -4.25
N SER A 240 -20.15 -4.57 -4.90
CA SER A 240 -20.81 -5.70 -4.22
C SER A 240 -19.87 -6.88 -4.01
N THR A 241 -18.84 -7.03 -4.85
CA THR A 241 -17.89 -8.16 -4.83
C THR A 241 -16.45 -7.66 -4.69
N TYR A 242 -15.72 -8.25 -3.75
CA TYR A 242 -14.30 -7.97 -3.48
C TYR A 242 -13.51 -9.26 -3.65
N THR A 243 -12.51 -9.25 -4.54
CA THR A 243 -11.68 -10.41 -4.84
C THR A 243 -10.41 -10.45 -3.98
N ALA A 244 -9.94 -9.30 -3.49
CA ALA A 244 -8.84 -9.20 -2.54
C ALA A 244 -8.95 -7.93 -1.68
N TRP A 245 -8.45 -7.99 -0.44
CA TRP A 245 -8.27 -6.82 0.42
C TRP A 245 -7.04 -7.02 1.29
N SER A 246 -6.16 -6.03 1.31
CA SER A 246 -4.96 -5.97 2.12
C SER A 246 -4.66 -4.51 2.46
N ASP A 247 -3.67 -4.28 3.31
CA ASP A 247 -3.29 -2.94 3.73
C ASP A 247 -2.81 -2.04 2.58
N THR A 248 -2.31 -2.66 1.49
CA THR A 248 -1.73 -1.95 0.34
C THR A 248 -2.48 -2.17 -0.96
N GLN A 249 -3.51 -3.01 -0.98
CA GLN A 249 -4.23 -3.35 -2.21
C GLN A 249 -5.67 -3.77 -1.95
N ILE A 250 -6.60 -3.21 -2.72
CA ILE A 250 -8.01 -3.62 -2.77
C ILE A 250 -8.33 -4.06 -4.19
N SER A 251 -8.92 -5.23 -4.37
CA SER A 251 -9.46 -5.65 -5.65
C SER A 251 -10.97 -5.89 -5.55
N CYS A 252 -11.73 -5.25 -6.43
CA CYS A 252 -13.18 -5.32 -6.43
C CYS A 252 -13.75 -5.30 -7.84
N VAL A 253 -14.97 -5.82 -7.96
CA VAL A 253 -15.74 -5.79 -9.20
C VAL A 253 -16.38 -4.42 -9.36
N VAL A 254 -16.21 -3.80 -10.52
CA VAL A 254 -16.91 -2.57 -10.90
C VAL A 254 -18.41 -2.88 -11.04
N PRO A 255 -19.31 -2.15 -10.34
CA PRO A 255 -20.75 -2.35 -10.48
C PRO A 255 -21.28 -1.90 -11.84
N ASP A 256 -22.35 -2.54 -12.30
CA ASP A 256 -23.12 -2.06 -13.47
C ASP A 256 -23.78 -0.69 -13.20
N GLY A 257 -24.02 0.10 -14.25
CA GLY A 257 -24.70 1.40 -14.19
C GLY A 257 -23.89 2.54 -13.56
N VAL A 258 -22.56 2.42 -13.50
CA VAL A 258 -21.65 3.45 -12.97
C VAL A 258 -20.96 4.19 -14.12
N GLN A 259 -20.59 5.46 -13.91
CA GLN A 259 -19.88 6.32 -14.87
C GLN A 259 -18.45 6.60 -14.43
N GLY A 260 -17.67 7.19 -15.34
CA GLY A 260 -16.31 7.63 -15.10
C GLY A 260 -16.25 8.56 -13.89
N GLY A 261 -15.18 8.50 -13.11
CA GLY A 261 -15.14 9.26 -11.87
C GLY A 261 -13.94 9.03 -10.98
N SER A 262 -13.76 9.91 -9.99
CA SER A 262 -12.99 9.55 -8.80
C SER A 262 -13.64 8.34 -8.12
N VAL A 263 -12.85 7.39 -7.64
CA VAL A 263 -13.33 6.23 -6.87
C VAL A 263 -13.23 6.58 -5.39
N LYS A 264 -14.30 6.30 -4.62
CA LYS A 264 -14.35 6.55 -3.17
C LYS A 264 -14.05 5.25 -2.42
N ILE A 265 -13.08 5.29 -1.52
CA ILE A 265 -12.71 4.19 -0.64
C ILE A 265 -13.00 4.61 0.80
N THR A 266 -13.74 3.78 1.53
CA THR A 266 -14.00 3.96 2.97
C THR A 266 -13.36 2.81 3.72
N THR A 267 -12.58 3.13 4.74
CA THR A 267 -11.81 2.16 5.55
C THR A 267 -12.03 2.46 7.05
N GLY A 268 -11.45 1.62 7.92
CA GLY A 268 -11.41 1.92 9.36
C GLY A 268 -10.57 3.16 9.72
N ALA A 269 -9.70 3.62 8.81
CA ALA A 269 -8.87 4.80 8.97
C ALA A 269 -9.53 6.10 8.45
N GLY A 270 -10.65 5.99 7.72
CA GLY A 270 -11.37 7.12 7.13
C GLY A 270 -11.73 6.90 5.66
N THR A 271 -12.19 7.98 5.02
CA THR A 271 -12.57 8.00 3.60
C THR A 271 -11.50 8.69 2.77
N VAL A 272 -11.17 8.12 1.61
CA VAL A 272 -10.30 8.74 0.61
C VAL A 272 -10.92 8.64 -0.79
N PHE A 273 -10.67 9.65 -1.61
CA PHE A 273 -10.97 9.63 -3.04
C PHE A 273 -9.69 9.46 -3.84
N THR A 274 -9.76 8.72 -4.95
CA THR A 274 -8.64 8.63 -5.86
C THR A 274 -8.38 9.98 -6.52
N SER A 275 -7.10 10.39 -6.55
CA SER A 275 -6.67 11.61 -7.25
C SER A 275 -6.69 11.44 -8.77
N ALA A 276 -6.57 10.21 -9.26
CA ALA A 276 -6.75 9.85 -10.66
C ALA A 276 -8.22 9.44 -10.92
N TYR A 277 -8.74 9.89 -12.07
CA TYR A 277 -10.06 9.52 -12.59
C TYR A 277 -10.02 8.08 -13.07
N TYR A 278 -10.98 7.27 -12.63
CA TYR A 278 -11.24 5.95 -13.21
C TYR A 278 -12.18 6.14 -14.39
N ASP A 279 -11.71 5.84 -15.59
CA ASP A 279 -12.46 6.03 -16.83
C ASP A 279 -13.50 4.90 -16.97
N ILE A 280 -14.76 5.26 -17.24
CA ILE A 280 -15.78 4.27 -17.60
C ILE A 280 -16.27 4.58 -18.99
N GLY A 281 -16.03 3.65 -19.89
CA GLY A 281 -16.22 3.87 -21.31
C GLY A 281 -17.66 3.99 -21.76
N PHE A 282 -18.70 3.65 -21.02
CA PHE A 282 -20.11 3.98 -21.31
C PHE A 282 -20.98 3.41 -20.18
N SER A 283 -22.25 3.79 -20.09
CA SER A 283 -23.21 3.12 -19.20
C SER A 283 -24.42 2.64 -20.01
N THR A 284 -24.93 1.46 -19.68
CA THR A 284 -26.17 0.92 -20.22
C THR A 284 -26.99 0.33 -19.09
N ASN A 285 -28.29 0.22 -19.29
CA ASN A 285 -29.16 -0.56 -18.43
C ASN A 285 -29.49 -1.94 -19.04
N GLY A 286 -28.72 -2.37 -20.04
CA GLY A 286 -28.93 -3.61 -20.82
C GLY A 286 -30.08 -3.55 -21.83
N SER A 287 -30.95 -2.53 -21.79
CA SER A 287 -32.11 -2.44 -22.66
C SER A 287 -31.75 -1.94 -24.05
N HIS A 288 -32.31 -2.54 -25.09
CA HIS A 288 -32.07 -2.14 -26.48
C HIS A 288 -33.32 -2.32 -27.35
N VAL A 289 -33.43 -1.57 -28.45
CA VAL A 289 -34.51 -1.80 -29.42
C VAL A 289 -34.19 -3.02 -30.30
N THR A 290 -35.20 -3.80 -30.65
CA THR A 290 -35.04 -4.88 -31.65
C THR A 290 -35.53 -4.48 -33.03
N GLN A 291 -36.31 -3.38 -33.12
CA GLN A 291 -36.74 -2.81 -34.37
C GLN A 291 -35.56 -2.17 -35.10
N ASN A 292 -35.24 -2.66 -36.30
CA ASN A 292 -34.13 -2.17 -37.10
C ASN A 292 -34.49 -2.18 -38.60
N PRO A 293 -34.69 -1.02 -39.25
CA PRO A 293 -34.49 0.33 -38.71
C PRO A 293 -35.60 0.77 -37.74
N LEU A 294 -35.21 1.46 -36.68
CA LEU A 294 -36.09 2.24 -35.81
C LEU A 294 -36.54 3.48 -36.58
N VAL A 295 -37.84 3.69 -36.75
CA VAL A 295 -38.38 4.79 -37.56
C VAL A 295 -39.16 5.76 -36.67
N TYR A 296 -38.81 7.04 -36.73
CA TYR A 296 -39.47 8.13 -36.02
C TYR A 296 -40.35 8.96 -36.95
N ARG A 297 -41.59 9.28 -36.55
CA ARG A 297 -42.32 10.38 -37.18
C ARG A 297 -41.91 11.67 -36.48
N VAL A 298 -41.51 12.66 -37.28
CA VAL A 298 -41.08 13.96 -36.75
C VAL A 298 -42.19 14.97 -37.02
N ASN A 299 -42.73 15.57 -35.96
CA ASN A 299 -43.58 16.74 -36.06
C ASN A 299 -42.72 18.00 -35.95
N GLU A 300 -42.42 18.60 -37.09
CA GLU A 300 -41.69 19.87 -37.20
C GLU A 300 -42.63 21.00 -36.80
N ASN A 301 -42.65 21.34 -35.52
CA ASN A 301 -43.55 22.34 -34.95
C ASN A 301 -42.82 23.32 -34.04
N THR A 302 -41.58 23.70 -34.37
CA THR A 302 -40.92 24.82 -33.69
C THR A 302 -40.94 26.08 -34.57
N ALA A 303 -41.59 27.13 -34.08
CA ALA A 303 -41.76 28.37 -34.85
C ALA A 303 -40.48 29.23 -34.90
N ASP A 304 -39.48 28.92 -34.07
CA ASP A 304 -38.28 29.73 -33.86
C ASP A 304 -37.04 29.24 -34.66
N VAL A 305 -37.09 28.06 -35.30
CA VAL A 305 -35.99 27.47 -36.07
C VAL A 305 -36.43 26.90 -37.42
N VAL A 306 -35.80 27.37 -38.50
CA VAL A 306 -35.98 26.78 -39.85
C VAL A 306 -35.03 25.61 -40.04
N GLY A 307 -35.55 24.45 -40.47
CA GLY A 307 -34.74 23.27 -40.83
C GLY A 307 -34.54 22.24 -39.71
N GLU A 308 -35.30 22.34 -38.62
CA GLU A 308 -35.25 21.42 -37.48
C GLU A 308 -35.40 19.93 -37.87
N GLY A 309 -36.30 19.61 -38.79
CA GLY A 309 -36.52 18.22 -39.19
C GLY A 309 -35.36 17.62 -39.98
N ALA A 310 -34.48 18.45 -40.56
CA ALA A 310 -33.23 18.00 -41.15
C ALA A 310 -32.14 17.81 -40.10
N ALA A 311 -32.09 18.67 -39.08
CA ALA A 311 -31.21 18.52 -37.92
C ALA A 311 -31.53 17.22 -37.15
N ILE A 312 -32.81 16.93 -36.88
CA ILE A 312 -33.24 15.67 -36.25
C ILE A 312 -32.89 14.47 -37.14
N ALA A 313 -33.04 14.58 -38.47
CA ALA A 313 -32.63 13.49 -39.36
C ALA A 313 -31.10 13.24 -39.34
N ALA A 314 -30.30 14.29 -39.19
CA ALA A 314 -28.85 14.19 -39.08
C ALA A 314 -28.41 13.51 -37.78
N SER A 315 -29.10 13.75 -36.65
CA SER A 315 -28.80 13.04 -35.40
C SER A 315 -29.10 11.54 -35.50
N LEU A 316 -30.21 11.15 -36.11
CA LEU A 316 -30.55 9.74 -36.38
C LEU A 316 -29.52 9.06 -37.32
N ALA A 317 -29.05 9.79 -38.33
CA ALA A 317 -28.01 9.31 -39.24
C ALA A 317 -26.66 9.13 -38.53
N THR A 318 -26.34 9.99 -37.56
CA THR A 318 -25.09 9.91 -36.78
C THR A 318 -24.98 8.57 -36.04
N TRP A 319 -26.04 8.15 -35.35
CA TRP A 319 -26.12 6.82 -34.74
C TRP A 319 -26.10 5.68 -35.77
N SER A 320 -26.77 5.85 -36.91
CA SER A 320 -26.76 4.85 -37.99
C SER A 320 -25.38 4.65 -38.62
N ASN A 321 -24.57 5.71 -38.65
CA ASN A 321 -23.21 5.72 -39.19
C ASN A 321 -22.15 5.42 -38.12
N ALA A 322 -22.55 5.15 -36.87
CA ALA A 322 -21.66 4.77 -35.79
C ALA A 322 -20.86 3.47 -36.08
N GLY A 323 -21.28 2.68 -37.07
CA GLY A 323 -20.67 1.40 -37.41
C GLY A 323 -21.29 0.20 -36.69
N SER A 324 -22.15 0.43 -35.70
CA SER A 324 -22.98 -0.62 -35.09
C SER A 324 -24.10 -1.06 -36.05
N ASN A 325 -24.82 -2.14 -35.73
CA ASN A 325 -25.99 -2.58 -36.51
C ASN A 325 -27.25 -1.73 -36.25
N PHE A 326 -27.25 -0.77 -35.33
CA PHE A 326 -28.42 0.05 -35.04
C PHE A 326 -28.73 1.04 -36.18
N ARG A 327 -29.94 1.03 -36.74
CA ARG A 327 -30.36 2.01 -37.76
C ARG A 327 -31.53 2.84 -37.25
N ALA A 328 -31.41 4.16 -37.37
CA ALA A 328 -32.43 5.12 -37.02
C ALA A 328 -32.80 6.04 -38.20
N GLN A 329 -34.10 6.08 -38.43
CA GLN A 329 -34.89 6.64 -39.51
C GLN A 329 -35.76 7.88 -39.28
N LYS A 330 -35.67 8.95 -40.07
CA LYS A 330 -36.84 9.84 -40.20
C LYS A 330 -37.89 9.21 -41.11
N SER A 331 -39.15 9.19 -40.68
CA SER A 331 -40.30 8.73 -41.48
C SER A 331 -40.57 9.66 -42.67
N ALA A 332 -40.99 9.08 -43.80
CA ALA A 332 -41.53 9.83 -44.92
C ALA A 332 -42.92 10.44 -44.61
N THR A 333 -43.63 9.87 -43.63
CA THR A 333 -44.90 10.39 -43.15
C THR A 333 -44.63 11.37 -42.00
N PRO A 334 -45.01 12.66 -42.12
CA PRO A 334 -44.79 13.65 -41.07
C PRO A 334 -45.58 13.30 -39.80
N GLY A 335 -45.02 13.65 -38.65
CA GLY A 335 -45.71 13.55 -37.36
C GLY A 335 -46.82 14.58 -37.25
N THR A 336 -47.87 14.26 -36.51
CA THR A 336 -48.99 15.18 -36.24
C THR A 336 -49.29 15.30 -34.74
N ARG A 337 -48.47 14.68 -33.89
CA ARG A 337 -48.69 14.61 -32.44
C ARG A 337 -48.24 15.91 -31.77
N THR A 338 -49.10 16.48 -30.94
CA THR A 338 -48.79 17.65 -30.08
C THR A 338 -49.30 17.44 -28.65
N ALA A 339 -49.86 16.27 -28.35
CA ALA A 339 -50.46 15.96 -27.04
C ALA A 339 -49.38 15.52 -26.05
N TYR A 340 -49.49 15.94 -24.79
CA TYR A 340 -48.59 15.60 -23.70
C TYR A 340 -49.38 15.11 -22.48
N PRO A 341 -48.90 14.08 -21.73
CA PRO A 341 -47.74 13.24 -22.03
C PRO A 341 -48.00 12.29 -23.22
N PRO A 342 -46.94 11.69 -23.83
CA PRO A 342 -47.07 10.67 -24.87
C PRO A 342 -47.78 9.40 -24.35
N ALA A 343 -48.26 8.58 -25.28
CA ALA A 343 -48.98 7.35 -24.95
C ALA A 343 -48.37 6.15 -25.69
N TYR A 344 -48.27 5.02 -24.98
CA TYR A 344 -47.79 3.74 -25.52
C TYR A 344 -48.74 3.23 -26.63
N ASP A 345 -48.38 3.49 -27.89
CA ASP A 345 -49.22 3.23 -29.07
C ASP A 345 -48.51 2.47 -30.21
N GLY A 346 -47.26 2.06 -29.99
CA GLY A 346 -46.40 1.35 -30.92
C GLY A 346 -45.74 2.25 -31.96
N ILE A 347 -45.79 3.57 -31.80
CA ILE A 347 -45.22 4.53 -32.74
C ILE A 347 -44.20 5.40 -32.05
N ASN A 348 -42.98 5.44 -32.59
CA ASN A 348 -41.93 6.34 -32.10
C ASN A 348 -42.11 7.73 -32.72
N ASP A 349 -42.36 8.73 -31.90
CA ASP A 349 -42.57 10.12 -32.30
C ASP A 349 -41.47 11.04 -31.76
N VAL A 350 -41.11 12.04 -32.57
CA VAL A 350 -40.36 13.22 -32.12
C VAL A 350 -41.23 14.44 -32.34
N TYR A 351 -41.57 15.17 -31.29
CA TYR A 351 -42.46 16.33 -31.39
C TYR A 351 -42.21 17.38 -30.32
N PHE A 352 -42.77 18.57 -30.53
CA PHE A 352 -42.65 19.72 -29.63
C PHE A 352 -43.95 19.93 -28.85
N ALA A 353 -43.83 20.09 -27.53
CA ALA A 353 -44.95 20.40 -26.63
C ALA A 353 -44.73 21.77 -25.95
N ALA A 354 -45.82 22.48 -25.68
CA ALA A 354 -45.77 23.83 -25.12
C ALA A 354 -45.02 23.88 -23.78
N GLY A 355 -44.23 24.94 -23.55
CA GLY A 355 -43.37 25.03 -22.36
C GLY A 355 -44.08 25.10 -21.01
N THR A 356 -45.38 25.36 -20.96
CA THR A 356 -46.19 25.23 -19.73
C THR A 356 -46.42 23.79 -19.29
N ASN A 357 -46.13 22.83 -20.17
CA ASN A 357 -46.25 21.39 -19.88
C ASN A 357 -44.96 20.80 -19.29
N PHE A 358 -43.90 21.61 -19.19
CA PHE A 358 -42.61 21.22 -18.63
C PHE A 358 -42.37 21.99 -17.32
N PRO A 359 -41.76 21.37 -16.29
CA PRO A 359 -41.25 22.09 -15.14
C PRO A 359 -40.12 23.01 -15.57
N ALA A 360 -39.78 23.96 -14.71
CA ALA A 360 -38.72 24.90 -15.02
C ALA A 360 -37.35 24.18 -15.18
N GLY A 361 -36.69 24.41 -16.31
CA GLY A 361 -35.32 23.96 -16.60
C GLY A 361 -35.17 22.90 -17.70
N TYR A 362 -36.27 22.31 -18.19
CA TYR A 362 -36.26 21.14 -19.07
C TYR A 362 -36.20 21.49 -20.57
N LEU A 363 -35.43 20.72 -21.36
CA LEU A 363 -35.24 20.94 -22.81
C LEU A 363 -35.94 19.87 -23.67
N ALA A 364 -35.83 18.59 -23.32
CA ALA A 364 -36.48 17.48 -24.00
C ALA A 364 -36.68 16.29 -23.03
N VAL A 365 -37.54 15.34 -23.37
CA VAL A 365 -37.79 14.13 -22.55
C VAL A 365 -37.91 12.92 -23.44
N ASN A 366 -37.27 11.82 -23.07
CA ASN A 366 -37.46 10.52 -23.70
C ASN A 366 -38.30 9.59 -22.81
N TYR A 367 -39.37 9.04 -23.39
CA TYR A 367 -40.23 8.06 -22.79
C TYR A 367 -39.92 6.69 -23.39
N LEU A 368 -39.45 5.76 -22.56
CA LEU A 368 -39.04 4.43 -22.97
C LEU A 368 -39.96 3.38 -22.34
N TRP A 369 -40.71 2.67 -23.18
CA TRP A 369 -41.46 1.49 -22.75
C TRP A 369 -40.65 0.25 -23.04
N TYR A 370 -40.34 -0.54 -22.02
CA TYR A 370 -39.50 -1.73 -22.16
C TYR A 370 -40.01 -2.90 -21.30
N SER A 371 -39.55 -4.10 -21.64
CA SER A 371 -39.79 -5.31 -20.82
C SER A 371 -38.63 -5.55 -19.87
N PRO A 372 -38.86 -5.57 -18.55
CA PRO A 372 -37.80 -5.80 -17.56
C PRO A 372 -37.31 -7.26 -17.52
N GLY A 373 -37.95 -8.18 -18.24
CA GLY A 373 -37.55 -9.59 -18.30
C GLY A 373 -36.74 -9.97 -19.53
N SER A 374 -36.70 -9.10 -20.55
CA SER A 374 -36.02 -9.36 -21.81
C SER A 374 -35.10 -8.22 -22.26
N ASP A 375 -35.08 -7.10 -21.52
CA ASP A 375 -34.29 -5.90 -21.82
C ASP A 375 -34.52 -5.40 -23.25
N VAL A 376 -35.78 -5.45 -23.70
CA VAL A 376 -36.19 -4.96 -25.03
C VAL A 376 -37.02 -3.70 -24.87
N ILE A 377 -36.58 -2.63 -25.54
CA ILE A 377 -37.33 -1.39 -25.72
C ILE A 377 -38.37 -1.62 -26.83
N TYR A 378 -39.64 -1.42 -26.49
CA TYR A 378 -40.77 -1.57 -27.40
C TYR A 378 -41.10 -0.27 -28.17
N GLU A 379 -40.98 0.87 -27.50
CA GLU A 379 -41.31 2.19 -28.03
C GLU A 379 -40.49 3.26 -27.32
N THR A 380 -40.13 4.29 -28.08
CA THR A 380 -39.41 5.48 -27.61
C THR A 380 -40.03 6.73 -28.23
N ASP A 381 -40.52 7.63 -27.37
CA ASP A 381 -41.07 8.93 -27.75
C ASP A 381 -40.19 10.05 -27.20
N VAL A 382 -39.79 11.00 -28.06
CA VAL A 382 -38.98 12.16 -27.69
C VAL A 382 -39.83 13.43 -27.77
N VAL A 383 -39.96 14.14 -26.66
CA VAL A 383 -40.77 15.35 -26.54
C VAL A 383 -39.90 16.55 -26.23
N PHE A 384 -39.80 17.50 -27.15
CA PHE A 384 -39.05 18.74 -27.00
C PHE A 384 -39.92 19.84 -26.35
N ASN A 385 -39.28 20.68 -25.54
CA ASN A 385 -39.90 21.86 -24.95
C ASN A 385 -39.95 23.02 -25.95
N ASP A 386 -41.13 23.32 -26.49
CA ASP A 386 -41.34 24.42 -27.44
C ASP A 386 -41.18 25.83 -26.81
N GLY A 387 -41.08 25.91 -25.48
CA GLY A 387 -40.77 27.15 -24.78
C GLY A 387 -39.27 27.45 -24.64
N ALA A 388 -38.39 26.53 -25.02
CA ALA A 388 -36.94 26.72 -24.97
C ALA A 388 -36.44 27.57 -26.16
N ALA A 389 -35.27 28.17 -26.02
CA ALA A 389 -34.67 29.00 -27.06
C ALA A 389 -33.82 28.14 -28.01
N TRP A 390 -34.37 27.73 -29.14
CA TRP A 390 -33.72 26.79 -30.04
C TRP A 390 -32.88 27.47 -31.14
N ALA A 391 -31.87 26.73 -31.62
CA ALA A 391 -31.04 27.07 -32.77
C ALA A 391 -30.52 25.82 -33.48
N ILE A 392 -29.95 26.00 -34.68
CA ILE A 392 -29.06 25.01 -35.31
C ILE A 392 -27.65 25.61 -35.26
N GLY A 393 -26.76 24.96 -34.52
CA GLY A 393 -25.40 25.40 -34.30
C GLY A 393 -25.17 26.16 -32.98
N ALA A 394 -23.91 26.56 -32.76
CA ALA A 394 -23.44 27.24 -31.56
C ALA A 394 -23.90 28.71 -31.53
N VAL A 395 -25.11 28.98 -31.04
CA VAL A 395 -25.67 30.34 -30.93
C VAL A 395 -25.77 30.77 -29.46
N SER A 396 -25.23 31.95 -29.14
CA SER A 396 -25.24 32.48 -27.78
C SER A 396 -26.66 32.57 -27.20
N GLY A 397 -26.85 32.00 -26.01
CA GLY A 397 -28.14 31.98 -25.31
C GLY A 397 -29.20 31.05 -25.91
N ARG A 398 -28.83 30.17 -26.84
CA ARG A 398 -29.72 29.20 -27.48
C ARG A 398 -29.12 27.79 -27.45
N TYR A 399 -29.97 26.78 -27.60
CA TYR A 399 -29.59 25.36 -27.59
C TYR A 399 -29.64 24.77 -29.00
N ASP A 400 -28.63 23.98 -29.37
CA ASP A 400 -28.56 23.31 -30.67
C ASP A 400 -29.50 22.10 -30.72
N ILE A 401 -30.56 22.16 -31.53
CA ILE A 401 -31.56 21.07 -31.64
C ILE A 401 -30.89 19.74 -32.02
N GLU A 402 -29.91 19.76 -32.93
CA GLU A 402 -29.24 18.53 -33.38
C GLU A 402 -28.47 17.84 -32.26
N THR A 403 -27.80 18.62 -31.41
CA THR A 403 -27.08 18.12 -30.24
C THR A 403 -28.03 17.46 -29.25
N ILE A 404 -29.14 18.13 -28.91
CA ILE A 404 -30.14 17.57 -27.99
C ILE A 404 -30.81 16.34 -28.61
N ALA A 405 -31.18 16.38 -29.89
CA ALA A 405 -31.74 15.22 -30.58
C ALA A 405 -30.77 14.05 -30.65
N LEU A 406 -29.46 14.29 -30.73
CA LEU A 406 -28.45 13.22 -30.71
C LEU A 406 -28.41 12.52 -29.35
N HIS A 407 -28.43 13.31 -28.26
CA HIS A 407 -28.53 12.83 -26.88
C HIS A 407 -29.77 11.97 -26.67
N GLU A 408 -30.96 12.50 -26.99
CA GLU A 408 -32.22 11.79 -26.76
C GLU A 408 -32.31 10.48 -27.55
N VAL A 409 -31.76 10.43 -28.76
CA VAL A 409 -31.70 9.18 -29.56
C VAL A 409 -30.72 8.17 -28.94
N GLY A 410 -29.70 8.60 -28.21
CA GLY A 410 -28.79 7.69 -27.52
C GLY A 410 -29.47 6.84 -26.45
N HIS A 411 -30.52 7.36 -25.81
CA HIS A 411 -31.39 6.54 -24.96
C HIS A 411 -32.13 5.45 -25.74
N ALA A 412 -32.53 5.70 -26.98
CA ALA A 412 -33.13 4.68 -27.85
C ALA A 412 -32.12 3.61 -28.29
N VAL A 413 -30.84 3.99 -28.37
CA VAL A 413 -29.74 3.03 -28.54
C VAL A 413 -29.61 2.16 -27.27
N GLY A 414 -30.01 2.64 -26.10
CA GLY A 414 -29.95 1.90 -24.82
C GLY A 414 -28.85 2.41 -23.89
N LEU A 415 -28.29 3.58 -24.18
CA LEU A 415 -27.28 4.20 -23.34
C LEU A 415 -27.93 5.03 -22.23
N ASP A 416 -27.31 5.00 -21.06
CA ASP A 416 -27.58 5.94 -19.98
C ASP A 416 -26.69 7.18 -20.14
N ASP A 417 -27.07 8.22 -19.42
CA ASP A 417 -26.33 9.48 -19.40
C ASP A 417 -24.91 9.33 -18.82
N GLN A 418 -24.02 10.23 -19.23
CA GLN A 418 -22.63 10.39 -18.77
C GLN A 418 -22.34 11.87 -18.50
N TYR A 419 -22.78 12.37 -17.36
CA TYR A 419 -22.83 13.81 -17.08
C TYR A 419 -21.50 14.48 -16.76
N LEU A 420 -20.42 13.71 -16.62
CA LEU A 420 -19.09 14.24 -16.33
C LEU A 420 -18.23 14.50 -17.56
N GLU A 421 -18.66 14.01 -18.73
CA GLU A 421 -17.94 14.17 -19.99
C GLU A 421 -18.72 15.07 -20.95
N TYR A 422 -18.44 16.38 -20.87
CA TYR A 422 -19.05 17.40 -21.71
C TYR A 422 -18.67 17.31 -23.21
N ASN A 423 -17.98 16.28 -23.66
CA ASN A 423 -17.68 16.04 -25.07
C ASN A 423 -18.51 14.87 -25.66
N GLU A 424 -19.20 14.11 -24.82
CA GLU A 424 -20.09 13.03 -25.24
C GLU A 424 -21.47 13.56 -25.64
N ALA A 425 -22.14 12.86 -26.56
CA ALA A 425 -23.55 13.12 -26.87
C ALA A 425 -24.47 12.75 -25.71
N MET A 426 -24.17 11.69 -24.94
CA MET A 426 -24.82 11.31 -23.68
C MET A 426 -24.41 12.20 -22.49
N GLY A 427 -23.63 13.26 -22.72
CA GLY A 427 -23.24 14.23 -21.70
C GLY A 427 -24.14 15.47 -21.62
N ALA A 428 -23.87 16.34 -20.65
CA ALA A 428 -24.66 17.55 -20.39
C ALA A 428 -24.51 18.63 -21.47
N ALA A 429 -25.59 19.19 -22.02
CA ALA A 429 -25.53 20.22 -23.06
C ALA A 429 -25.42 21.64 -22.49
N ALA A 430 -24.64 22.49 -23.17
CA ALA A 430 -24.52 23.92 -22.87
C ALA A 430 -25.23 24.76 -23.93
N SER A 431 -25.91 25.84 -23.51
CA SER A 431 -26.38 26.87 -24.44
C SER A 431 -25.16 27.49 -25.11
N ASN A 432 -25.13 27.60 -26.45
CA ASN A 432 -23.99 28.00 -27.29
C ASN A 432 -23.00 26.91 -27.76
N ALA A 433 -23.26 25.62 -27.51
CA ALA A 433 -22.35 24.54 -27.92
C ALA A 433 -22.97 23.62 -29.00
N THR A 434 -22.12 22.93 -29.76
CA THR A 434 -22.52 21.87 -30.70
C THR A 434 -21.75 20.59 -30.40
N ARG A 435 -22.45 19.47 -30.29
CA ARG A 435 -21.88 18.12 -30.10
C ARG A 435 -22.62 17.13 -30.97
N ARG A 436 -22.04 16.87 -32.14
CA ARG A 436 -22.68 16.12 -33.23
C ARG A 436 -21.87 14.90 -33.64
N ALA A 437 -20.75 14.65 -32.98
CA ALA A 437 -19.93 13.46 -33.15
C ALA A 437 -20.10 12.58 -31.91
N LEU A 438 -20.16 11.27 -32.12
CA LEU A 438 -20.13 10.31 -31.03
C LEU A 438 -18.70 10.22 -30.51
N SER A 439 -18.56 10.30 -29.20
CA SER A 439 -17.36 9.94 -28.48
C SER A 439 -17.01 8.47 -28.69
N ARG A 440 -15.80 8.10 -28.30
CA ARG A 440 -15.38 6.70 -28.21
C ARG A 440 -16.38 5.85 -27.43
N SER A 441 -16.80 6.36 -26.28
CA SER A 441 -17.63 5.69 -25.31
C SER A 441 -18.97 5.24 -25.88
N GLU A 442 -19.62 6.15 -26.57
CA GLU A 442 -20.94 5.97 -27.16
C GLU A 442 -20.93 4.95 -28.31
N LEU A 443 -19.80 4.87 -29.01
CA LEU A 443 -19.60 3.88 -30.05
C LEU A 443 -19.38 2.50 -29.47
N GLU A 444 -18.54 2.38 -28.44
CA GLU A 444 -18.33 1.14 -27.70
C GLU A 444 -19.67 0.63 -27.16
N GLY A 445 -20.51 1.51 -26.60
CA GLY A 445 -21.85 1.15 -26.13
C GLY A 445 -22.83 0.72 -27.22
N ALA A 446 -22.88 1.44 -28.33
CA ALA A 446 -23.70 1.04 -29.47
C ALA A 446 -23.22 -0.29 -30.10
N VAL A 447 -21.92 -0.53 -30.18
CA VAL A 447 -21.36 -1.79 -30.67
C VAL A 447 -21.59 -2.92 -29.67
N TYR A 448 -21.51 -2.65 -28.37
CA TYR A 448 -21.78 -3.63 -27.32
C TYR A 448 -23.21 -4.18 -27.42
N LEU A 449 -24.20 -3.30 -27.60
CA LEU A 449 -25.61 -3.67 -27.68
C LEU A 449 -26.00 -4.31 -29.04
N TYR A 450 -25.42 -3.85 -30.16
CA TYR A 450 -25.89 -4.23 -31.50
C TYR A 450 -24.86 -4.97 -32.39
N GLY A 451 -23.59 -5.02 -31.99
CA GLY A 451 -22.48 -5.49 -32.82
C GLY A 451 -22.18 -4.58 -34.02
N TYR A 452 -21.09 -4.83 -34.74
CA TYR A 452 -20.71 -4.08 -35.96
C TYR A 452 -21.55 -4.46 -37.19
N ASP A 453 -21.85 -3.49 -38.05
CA ASP A 453 -22.43 -3.73 -39.39
C ASP A 453 -21.35 -3.95 -40.44
N ALA A 454 -21.08 -5.22 -40.73
CA ALA A 454 -20.11 -5.63 -41.75
C ALA A 454 -20.48 -5.23 -43.19
N SER A 455 -21.71 -4.77 -43.46
CA SER A 455 -22.14 -4.38 -44.81
C SER A 455 -21.68 -2.97 -45.22
N ILE A 456 -21.43 -2.09 -44.25
CA ILE A 456 -20.99 -0.71 -44.47
C ILE A 456 -19.68 -0.36 -43.79
N ALA A 457 -19.31 -1.09 -42.73
CA ALA A 457 -18.09 -0.84 -41.96
C ALA A 457 -16.87 -1.53 -42.58
N PRO A 458 -15.68 -0.91 -42.52
CA PRO A 458 -14.42 -1.59 -42.83
C PRO A 458 -14.13 -2.78 -41.91
N GLY A 459 -13.31 -3.72 -42.37
CA GLY A 459 -12.73 -4.75 -41.49
C GLY A 459 -11.64 -4.19 -40.56
N ALA A 460 -11.28 -4.95 -39.52
CA ALA A 460 -10.24 -4.54 -38.57
C ALA A 460 -8.90 -4.32 -39.31
N PRO A 461 -8.19 -3.20 -39.07
CA PRO A 461 -6.94 -2.93 -39.78
C PRO A 461 -5.86 -3.98 -39.52
N VAL A 462 -5.12 -4.42 -40.53
CA VAL A 462 -3.91 -5.23 -40.34
C VAL A 462 -2.77 -4.30 -39.93
N VAL A 463 -2.14 -4.56 -38.78
CA VAL A 463 -1.10 -3.71 -38.20
C VAL A 463 0.25 -4.41 -38.15
N SER A 464 1.32 -3.67 -38.41
CA SER A 464 2.71 -4.09 -38.25
C SER A 464 3.57 -2.98 -37.67
N SER A 465 4.69 -3.34 -37.02
CA SER A 465 5.67 -2.39 -36.49
C SER A 465 7.08 -2.74 -36.95
N THR A 466 7.86 -1.75 -37.37
CA THR A 466 9.29 -1.92 -37.73
C THR A 466 10.21 -1.78 -36.52
N THR A 467 9.73 -1.12 -35.48
CA THR A 467 10.47 -0.84 -34.23
C THR A 467 10.26 -1.91 -33.17
N HIS A 468 9.08 -2.53 -33.16
CA HIS A 468 8.61 -3.53 -32.20
C HIS A 468 7.98 -4.70 -32.96
N VAL A 469 8.79 -5.45 -33.69
CA VAL A 469 8.32 -6.47 -34.66
C VAL A 469 7.52 -7.60 -34.00
N THR A 470 7.85 -7.92 -32.74
CA THR A 470 7.20 -9.00 -31.99
C THR A 470 6.53 -8.42 -30.74
N GLN A 471 5.23 -8.65 -30.60
CA GLN A 471 4.42 -8.04 -29.55
C GLN A 471 4.76 -8.53 -28.13
N ASP A 472 5.38 -9.70 -27.98
CA ASP A 472 5.68 -10.35 -26.70
C ASP A 472 7.10 -10.10 -26.16
N ILE A 473 7.93 -9.34 -26.88
CA ILE A 473 9.34 -9.11 -26.51
C ILE A 473 9.52 -7.67 -26.01
N TRP A 474 10.25 -7.51 -24.92
CA TRP A 474 10.69 -6.21 -24.42
C TRP A 474 11.76 -5.61 -25.33
N VAL A 475 11.66 -4.31 -25.60
CA VAL A 475 12.60 -3.58 -26.44
C VAL A 475 13.10 -2.35 -25.71
N SER A 476 14.41 -2.11 -25.76
CA SER A 476 15.09 -0.94 -25.17
C SER A 476 14.81 0.40 -25.87
N ARG A 477 14.01 0.38 -26.93
CA ARG A 477 13.69 1.57 -27.73
C ARG A 477 12.37 2.15 -27.28
N ASN A 478 12.38 3.40 -26.80
CA ASN A 478 11.19 4.13 -26.38
C ASN A 478 10.46 4.91 -27.50
N SER A 479 10.62 4.46 -28.74
CA SER A 479 9.96 5.05 -29.92
C SER A 479 9.32 3.95 -30.76
N ALA A 480 8.08 4.14 -31.17
CA ALA A 480 7.33 3.17 -31.94
C ALA A 480 6.95 3.71 -33.32
N SER A 481 6.91 2.84 -34.32
CA SER A 481 6.46 3.17 -35.68
C SER A 481 5.64 2.02 -36.25
N PHE A 482 4.44 2.35 -36.71
CA PHE A 482 3.42 1.41 -37.15
C PHE A 482 3.05 1.67 -38.61
N ALA A 483 2.73 0.59 -39.31
CA ALA A 483 2.09 0.61 -40.61
C ALA A 483 0.80 -0.22 -40.54
N PHE A 484 -0.29 0.30 -41.11
CA PHE A 484 -1.60 -0.32 -41.03
C PHE A 484 -2.41 -0.16 -42.32
N SER A 485 -3.33 -1.09 -42.55
CA SER A 485 -4.21 -1.06 -43.72
C SER A 485 -5.53 -1.77 -43.43
N ALA A 486 -6.61 -1.38 -44.11
CA ALA A 486 -7.92 -1.99 -43.96
C ALA A 486 -8.62 -2.07 -45.32
N SER A 487 -9.68 -2.86 -45.40
CA SER A 487 -10.57 -2.93 -46.57
C SER A 487 -12.01 -2.68 -46.14
N ALA A 488 -12.78 -2.05 -47.03
CA ALA A 488 -14.19 -1.75 -46.80
C ALA A 488 -15.00 -1.90 -48.09
N PRO A 489 -16.28 -2.33 -48.02
CA PRO A 489 -17.13 -2.45 -49.20
C PRO A 489 -17.21 -1.17 -50.05
N ALA A 490 -17.30 0.00 -49.40
CA ALA A 490 -17.36 1.32 -50.05
C ALA A 490 -15.99 2.04 -50.14
N GLY A 491 -14.89 1.34 -49.85
CA GLY A 491 -13.56 1.93 -49.69
C GLY A 491 -13.35 2.60 -48.33
N VAL A 492 -12.07 2.76 -47.94
CA VAL A 492 -11.68 3.38 -46.66
C VAL A 492 -11.61 4.90 -46.83
N GLY A 493 -12.38 5.63 -46.04
CA GLY A 493 -12.44 7.09 -46.01
C GLY A 493 -11.42 7.72 -45.07
N GLY A 494 -10.91 6.96 -44.08
CA GLY A 494 -9.90 7.43 -43.14
C GLY A 494 -9.65 6.42 -42.02
N TYR A 495 -8.70 6.75 -41.14
CA TYR A 495 -8.38 6.01 -39.93
C TYR A 495 -8.58 6.89 -38.69
N SER A 496 -8.89 6.25 -37.56
CA SER A 496 -8.74 6.80 -36.20
C SER A 496 -7.70 5.94 -35.47
N TYR A 497 -6.71 6.54 -34.83
CA TYR A 497 -5.69 5.80 -34.09
C TYR A 497 -5.10 6.55 -32.89
N LEU A 498 -4.73 5.78 -31.88
CA LEU A 498 -4.02 6.28 -30.71
C LEU A 498 -3.11 5.20 -30.11
N LEU A 499 -2.29 5.59 -29.14
CA LEU A 499 -1.45 4.69 -28.38
C LEU A 499 -1.63 4.97 -26.89
N ASP A 500 -2.00 3.94 -26.14
CA ASP A 500 -2.15 4.01 -24.69
C ASP A 500 -1.71 2.69 -24.03
N THR A 501 -2.04 2.50 -22.75
CA THR A 501 -1.68 1.31 -21.96
C THR A 501 -2.84 0.32 -21.78
N TYR A 502 -3.98 0.50 -22.47
CA TYR A 502 -5.17 -0.31 -22.31
C TYR A 502 -5.42 -1.22 -23.52
N ALA A 503 -5.38 -2.53 -23.30
CA ALA A 503 -5.33 -3.54 -24.37
C ALA A 503 -6.52 -3.51 -25.35
N ALA A 504 -7.67 -3.00 -24.93
CA ALA A 504 -8.91 -3.04 -25.69
C ALA A 504 -9.36 -1.65 -26.18
N THR A 505 -8.48 -0.63 -26.16
CA THR A 505 -8.92 0.73 -26.51
C THR A 505 -9.52 0.82 -27.91
N LEU A 506 -10.75 1.32 -28.03
CA LEU A 506 -11.35 1.70 -29.31
C LEU A 506 -10.98 3.16 -29.64
N PRO A 507 -10.41 3.48 -30.79
CA PRO A 507 -10.24 4.88 -31.19
C PRO A 507 -11.59 5.60 -31.37
N ASP A 508 -11.62 6.94 -31.32
CA ASP A 508 -12.85 7.74 -31.46
C ASP A 508 -13.37 7.80 -32.90
N ALA A 509 -14.55 8.42 -33.14
CA ALA A 509 -15.12 8.58 -34.48
C ALA A 509 -14.62 9.83 -35.23
N VAL A 510 -13.41 10.29 -34.90
CA VAL A 510 -12.76 11.40 -35.59
C VAL A 510 -11.58 10.84 -36.36
N SER A 511 -11.53 11.11 -37.66
CA SER A 511 -10.43 10.60 -38.48
C SER A 511 -9.20 11.51 -38.43
N GLU A 512 -8.00 10.95 -38.27
CA GLU A 512 -6.73 11.68 -38.50
C GLU A 512 -6.29 11.66 -39.97
N GLY A 513 -7.15 11.20 -40.87
CA GLY A 513 -6.97 11.19 -42.32
C GLY A 513 -6.74 9.80 -42.92
N THR A 514 -6.28 9.78 -44.18
CA THR A 514 -6.09 8.54 -44.97
C THR A 514 -4.69 7.96 -44.89
N GLY A 515 -3.83 8.49 -44.02
CA GLY A 515 -2.46 7.99 -43.81
C GLY A 515 -2.47 6.55 -43.28
N THR A 516 -1.47 5.76 -43.68
CA THR A 516 -1.35 4.33 -43.33
C THR A 516 -0.18 4.03 -42.39
N THR A 517 0.36 5.08 -41.75
CA THR A 517 1.51 4.99 -40.85
C THR A 517 1.36 5.95 -39.68
N ALA A 518 1.82 5.55 -38.50
CA ALA A 518 1.87 6.39 -37.31
C ALA A 518 3.18 6.17 -36.54
N SER A 519 3.74 7.24 -35.95
CA SER A 519 4.99 7.18 -35.19
C SER A 519 4.87 7.93 -33.87
N PHE A 520 5.46 7.36 -32.82
CA PHE A 520 5.45 7.89 -31.46
C PHE A 520 6.87 7.89 -30.88
N SER A 521 7.19 8.90 -30.06
CA SER A 521 8.51 9.07 -29.45
C SER A 521 8.39 9.37 -27.95
N SER A 522 9.47 9.13 -27.19
CA SER A 522 9.51 9.40 -25.75
C SER A 522 8.44 8.65 -24.96
N LEU A 523 8.13 7.42 -25.37
CA LEU A 523 7.18 6.57 -24.67
C LEU A 523 7.76 6.16 -23.31
N ALA A 524 6.90 6.11 -22.29
CA ALA A 524 7.30 5.60 -20.98
C ALA A 524 7.61 4.10 -21.06
N ASP A 525 8.39 3.57 -20.12
CA ASP A 525 8.56 2.13 -20.00
C ASP A 525 7.23 1.47 -19.62
N GLY A 526 6.94 0.29 -20.17
CA GLY A 526 5.73 -0.47 -19.89
C GLY A 526 5.17 -1.19 -21.11
N GLU A 527 4.00 -1.78 -20.93
CA GLU A 527 3.19 -2.27 -22.04
C GLU A 527 2.37 -1.12 -22.62
N HIS A 528 2.41 -0.99 -23.94
CA HIS A 528 1.57 -0.06 -24.67
C HIS A 528 0.88 -0.80 -25.79
N TYR A 529 -0.24 -0.25 -26.25
CA TYR A 529 -1.04 -0.82 -27.30
C TYR A 529 -1.31 0.28 -28.32
N PHE A 530 -0.98 0.00 -29.58
CA PHE A 530 -1.38 0.86 -30.68
C PHE A 530 -2.75 0.39 -31.18
N HIS A 531 -3.71 1.30 -31.14
CA HIS A 531 -5.10 1.08 -31.52
C HIS A 531 -5.35 1.78 -32.83
N VAL A 532 -5.92 1.08 -33.79
CA VAL A 532 -6.33 1.69 -35.05
C VAL A 532 -7.61 1.05 -35.55
N ARG A 533 -8.52 1.88 -36.05
CA ARG A 533 -9.71 1.45 -36.79
C ARG A 533 -9.89 2.29 -38.04
N ALA A 534 -10.67 1.78 -38.98
CA ALA A 534 -10.94 2.45 -40.24
C ALA A 534 -12.39 2.91 -40.31
N ALA A 535 -12.61 4.03 -40.98
CA ALA A 535 -13.92 4.50 -41.42
C ALA A 535 -14.09 4.23 -42.92
N SER A 536 -15.31 3.89 -43.36
CA SER A 536 -15.64 3.86 -44.78
C SER A 536 -15.77 5.27 -45.35
N THR A 537 -15.85 5.41 -46.68
CA THR A 537 -16.15 6.69 -47.34
C THR A 537 -17.51 7.28 -46.96
N GLY A 538 -18.43 6.45 -46.46
CA GLY A 538 -19.72 6.85 -45.87
C GLY A 538 -19.67 7.13 -44.37
N ASN A 539 -18.47 7.23 -43.79
CA ASN A 539 -18.22 7.46 -42.36
C ASN A 539 -18.73 6.35 -41.41
N ALA A 540 -18.91 5.12 -41.91
CA ALA A 540 -19.20 3.99 -41.04
C ALA A 540 -17.91 3.39 -40.47
N TRP A 541 -17.84 3.23 -39.15
CA TRP A 541 -16.63 2.80 -38.44
C TRP A 541 -16.56 1.28 -38.23
N GLY A 542 -15.40 0.69 -38.49
CA GLY A 542 -15.13 -0.73 -38.29
C GLY A 542 -14.54 -1.06 -36.92
N PRO A 543 -14.33 -2.36 -36.62
CA PRO A 543 -13.62 -2.78 -35.42
C PRO A 543 -12.18 -2.27 -35.41
N ALA A 544 -11.64 -2.09 -34.21
CA ALA A 544 -10.23 -1.76 -34.03
C ALA A 544 -9.34 -3.00 -34.05
N SER A 545 -8.09 -2.76 -34.41
CA SER A 545 -6.98 -3.66 -34.18
C SER A 545 -6.06 -3.09 -33.12
N HIS A 546 -5.49 -3.99 -32.32
CA HIS A 546 -4.63 -3.66 -31.20
C HIS A 546 -3.27 -4.33 -31.41
N TYR A 547 -2.19 -3.55 -31.35
CA TYR A 547 -0.83 -4.04 -31.50
C TYR A 547 -0.03 -3.72 -30.25
N ARG A 548 0.28 -4.73 -29.44
CA ARG A 548 1.05 -4.56 -28.21
C ARG A 548 2.53 -4.31 -28.51
N ILE A 549 3.13 -3.41 -27.75
CA ILE A 549 4.57 -3.20 -27.65
C ILE A 549 4.98 -3.21 -26.17
N ARG A 550 6.22 -3.62 -25.88
CA ARG A 550 6.77 -3.67 -24.53
C ARG A 550 8.09 -2.90 -24.51
N ILE A 551 8.16 -1.87 -23.67
CA ILE A 551 9.30 -0.96 -23.60
C ILE A 551 9.94 -1.05 -22.23
N ASP A 552 11.25 -1.29 -22.21
CA ASP A 552 12.05 -1.23 -20.99
C ASP A 552 13.37 -0.56 -21.33
N THR A 553 13.59 0.67 -20.86
CA THR A 553 14.82 1.44 -21.10
C THR A 553 15.81 1.36 -19.94
N GLN A 554 15.45 0.70 -18.84
CA GLN A 554 16.27 0.66 -17.63
C GLN A 554 17.17 -0.58 -17.63
N PRO A 555 18.48 -0.43 -17.34
CA PRO A 555 19.33 -1.59 -17.18
C PRO A 555 19.10 -2.30 -15.84
N PRO A 556 19.41 -3.60 -15.77
CA PRO A 556 19.38 -4.35 -14.52
C PRO A 556 20.47 -3.85 -13.55
N VAL A 557 20.29 -4.12 -12.26
CA VAL A 557 21.26 -3.74 -11.21
C VAL A 557 21.94 -4.99 -10.66
N SER A 558 23.24 -5.14 -10.91
CA SER A 558 24.03 -6.19 -10.29
C SER A 558 24.54 -5.83 -8.89
N LYS A 559 24.61 -6.86 -8.05
CA LYS A 559 25.18 -6.84 -6.71
C LYS A 559 26.21 -7.96 -6.59
N VAL A 560 27.29 -7.65 -5.89
CA VAL A 560 28.34 -8.61 -5.58
C VAL A 560 28.62 -8.59 -4.08
N SER A 561 28.79 -9.77 -3.50
CA SER A 561 29.42 -9.94 -2.20
C SER A 561 30.58 -10.94 -2.31
N VAL A 562 31.64 -10.70 -1.57
CA VAL A 562 32.79 -11.60 -1.49
C VAL A 562 32.76 -12.21 -0.08
N THR A 563 32.74 -13.52 0.02
CA THR A 563 32.96 -14.16 1.33
C THR A 563 34.43 -14.00 1.69
N ALA A 564 34.70 -13.53 2.90
CA ALA A 564 36.04 -13.48 3.45
C ALA A 564 36.50 -14.91 3.84
N THR A 565 36.90 -15.71 2.85
CA THR A 565 37.73 -16.90 3.08
C THR A 565 39.16 -16.56 2.70
N SER A 566 39.94 -16.14 3.68
CA SER A 566 41.39 -15.98 3.57
C SER A 566 42.12 -17.33 3.65
N ILE A 567 41.63 -18.33 2.92
CA ILE A 567 42.22 -19.66 2.84
C ILE A 567 41.95 -20.26 1.45
N LEU A 568 42.97 -20.29 0.59
CA LEU A 568 43.04 -21.01 -0.70
C LEU A 568 42.09 -20.59 -1.84
N ASN A 569 40.90 -20.03 -1.58
CA ASN A 569 39.98 -19.51 -2.59
C ASN A 569 39.00 -18.45 -2.05
N ALA A 570 38.69 -17.46 -2.87
CA ALA A 570 37.56 -16.56 -2.68
C ALA A 570 36.35 -17.03 -3.49
N GLN A 571 35.17 -16.96 -2.88
CA GLN A 571 33.90 -17.09 -3.57
C GLN A 571 33.25 -15.72 -3.68
N VAL A 572 33.02 -15.29 -4.92
CA VAL A 572 32.29 -14.07 -5.23
C VAL A 572 30.88 -14.44 -5.64
N PHE A 573 29.92 -13.99 -4.84
CA PHE A 573 28.50 -14.18 -5.10
C PHE A 573 28.01 -12.98 -5.91
N MET A 574 27.42 -13.26 -7.06
CA MET A 574 26.87 -12.25 -7.96
C MET A 574 25.37 -12.51 -8.12
N SER A 575 24.58 -11.45 -7.97
CA SER A 575 23.17 -11.45 -8.30
C SER A 575 22.83 -10.20 -9.11
N ALA A 576 21.72 -10.25 -9.82
CA ALA A 576 21.17 -9.09 -10.51
C ALA A 576 19.66 -9.09 -10.36
N ALA A 577 19.07 -7.90 -10.32
CA ALA A 577 17.64 -7.70 -10.30
C ALA A 577 17.26 -6.71 -11.39
N ASP A 578 16.12 -6.94 -12.01
CA ASP A 578 15.51 -6.07 -12.98
C ASP A 578 14.03 -5.87 -12.64
N SER A 579 13.50 -4.67 -12.89
CA SER A 579 12.12 -4.32 -12.52
C SER A 579 11.06 -4.66 -13.57
N ARG A 580 11.45 -4.99 -14.81
CA ARG A 580 10.52 -5.18 -15.94
C ARG A 580 10.90 -6.36 -16.82
N SER A 581 11.85 -6.19 -17.74
CA SER A 581 12.16 -7.20 -18.76
C SER A 581 12.89 -8.43 -18.21
N GLY A 582 13.39 -8.37 -16.98
CA GLY A 582 14.09 -9.47 -16.32
C GLY A 582 15.54 -9.58 -16.76
N VAL A 583 16.36 -10.27 -15.97
CA VAL A 583 17.80 -10.40 -16.24
C VAL A 583 18.05 -11.48 -17.31
N ALA A 584 18.67 -11.12 -18.43
CA ALA A 584 19.07 -12.07 -19.47
C ALA A 584 20.44 -12.71 -19.18
N SER A 585 21.42 -11.93 -18.73
CA SER A 585 22.74 -12.45 -18.38
C SER A 585 23.46 -11.61 -17.33
N MET A 586 24.26 -12.28 -16.51
CA MET A 586 25.26 -11.66 -15.64
C MET A 586 26.64 -11.94 -16.24
N ARG A 587 27.50 -10.93 -16.30
CA ARG A 587 28.82 -10.99 -16.92
C ARG A 587 29.90 -10.44 -16.00
N TYR A 588 31.10 -10.98 -16.15
CA TYR A 588 32.27 -10.51 -15.41
C TYR A 588 33.57 -10.67 -16.18
N SER A 589 34.60 -9.93 -15.76
CA SER A 589 35.99 -10.07 -16.16
C SER A 589 36.84 -10.01 -14.89
N LEU A 590 37.65 -11.04 -14.67
CA LEU A 590 38.58 -11.13 -13.55
C LEU A 590 39.97 -10.66 -14.00
N ASP A 591 40.55 -9.70 -13.29
CA ASP A 591 41.89 -9.14 -13.52
C ASP A 591 42.14 -8.63 -14.94
N GLY A 592 41.10 -8.08 -15.58
CA GLY A 592 41.18 -7.61 -16.96
C GLY A 592 41.23 -8.73 -18.01
N GLY A 593 40.96 -9.97 -17.61
CA GLY A 593 40.84 -11.13 -18.50
C GLY A 593 39.60 -11.09 -19.39
N PRO A 594 39.37 -12.15 -20.20
CA PRO A 594 38.22 -12.21 -21.10
C PRO A 594 36.89 -12.18 -20.34
N VAL A 595 35.86 -11.61 -20.98
CA VAL A 595 34.50 -11.57 -20.42
C VAL A 595 33.91 -12.96 -20.34
N GLN A 596 33.33 -13.30 -19.19
CA GLN A 596 32.67 -14.57 -18.90
C GLN A 596 31.22 -14.33 -18.45
N ASN A 597 30.36 -15.32 -18.64
CA ASN A 597 29.01 -15.33 -18.06
C ASN A 597 29.07 -15.90 -16.63
N SER A 598 28.34 -15.31 -15.69
CA SER A 598 28.22 -15.77 -14.31
C SER A 598 26.95 -16.61 -14.13
N THR A 599 27.06 -17.71 -13.37
CA THR A 599 25.93 -18.50 -12.86
C THR A 599 25.53 -18.11 -11.44
N GLY A 600 26.16 -17.07 -10.89
CA GLY A 600 25.90 -16.54 -9.55
C GLY A 600 27.04 -16.76 -8.54
N ILE A 601 27.96 -17.69 -8.79
CA ILE A 601 29.15 -17.93 -7.96
C ILE A 601 30.39 -17.96 -8.84
N ILE A 602 31.39 -17.14 -8.51
CA ILE A 602 32.69 -17.07 -9.19
C ILE A 602 33.76 -17.52 -8.19
N ASN A 603 34.53 -18.55 -8.55
CA ASN A 603 35.61 -19.09 -7.72
C ASN A 603 36.95 -18.53 -8.16
N VAL A 604 37.72 -17.95 -7.23
CA VAL A 604 39.05 -17.41 -7.48
C VAL A 604 40.04 -18.05 -6.52
N ALA A 605 40.92 -18.91 -7.05
CA ALA A 605 41.85 -19.73 -6.26
C ALA A 605 43.33 -19.26 -6.32
N SER A 606 43.64 -18.30 -7.18
CA SER A 606 44.96 -17.67 -7.23
C SER A 606 45.14 -16.76 -6.01
N LEU A 607 46.34 -16.75 -5.44
CA LEU A 607 46.69 -15.86 -4.35
C LEU A 607 46.97 -14.43 -4.86
N GLY A 608 46.76 -13.44 -3.99
CA GLY A 608 47.06 -12.04 -4.24
C GLY A 608 45.81 -11.16 -4.39
N THR A 609 46.01 -9.91 -4.77
CA THR A 609 44.94 -8.95 -5.03
C THR A 609 44.30 -9.21 -6.39
N HIS A 610 42.97 -9.30 -6.38
CA HIS A 610 42.14 -9.50 -7.56
C HIS A 610 41.19 -8.32 -7.76
N THR A 611 40.90 -8.00 -9.01
CA THR A 611 39.88 -7.02 -9.38
C THR A 611 38.83 -7.67 -10.28
N LEU A 612 37.57 -7.67 -9.81
CA LEU A 612 36.44 -8.17 -10.57
C LEU A 612 35.67 -7.00 -11.18
N SER A 613 35.64 -6.93 -12.51
CA SER A 613 34.73 -6.07 -13.26
C SER A 613 33.45 -6.85 -13.59
N TYR A 614 32.26 -6.33 -13.25
CA TYR A 614 31.00 -7.05 -13.38
C TYR A 614 29.83 -6.16 -13.83
N TRP A 615 28.89 -6.73 -14.58
CA TRP A 615 27.66 -6.06 -15.04
C TRP A 615 26.60 -7.09 -15.44
N SER A 616 25.39 -6.63 -15.69
CA SER A 616 24.27 -7.44 -16.16
C SER A 616 23.59 -6.82 -17.37
N VAL A 617 22.90 -7.68 -18.14
CA VAL A 617 22.12 -7.33 -19.33
C VAL A 617 20.73 -7.92 -19.16
N ASP A 618 19.70 -7.15 -19.44
CA ASP A 618 18.30 -7.60 -19.39
C ASP A 618 17.83 -8.22 -20.72
N THR A 619 16.56 -8.63 -20.78
CA THR A 619 15.99 -9.21 -22.01
C THR A 619 15.63 -8.17 -23.07
N ALA A 620 15.51 -6.88 -22.71
CA ALA A 620 15.32 -5.76 -23.62
C ALA A 620 16.62 -5.31 -24.33
N GLY A 621 17.77 -5.80 -23.85
CA GLY A 621 19.11 -5.50 -24.35
C GLY A 621 19.79 -4.34 -23.64
N ASN A 622 19.24 -3.79 -22.55
CA ASN A 622 19.92 -2.78 -21.75
C ASN A 622 21.05 -3.42 -20.96
N SER A 623 22.20 -2.77 -20.96
CA SER A 623 23.38 -3.19 -20.20
C SER A 623 23.73 -2.10 -19.21
N GLU A 624 23.93 -2.46 -17.95
CA GLU A 624 24.53 -1.52 -17.00
C GLU A 624 26.01 -1.29 -17.31
N ALA A 625 26.54 -0.16 -16.84
CA ALA A 625 27.98 0.10 -16.89
C ALA A 625 28.75 -0.86 -15.97
N PRO A 626 29.91 -1.40 -16.39
CA PRO A 626 30.73 -2.26 -15.55
C PRO A 626 31.11 -1.60 -14.22
N ARG A 627 30.87 -2.32 -13.13
CA ARG A 627 31.30 -1.97 -11.77
C ARG A 627 32.51 -2.79 -11.38
N GLN A 628 33.29 -2.31 -10.41
CA GLN A 628 34.48 -3.00 -9.95
C GLN A 628 34.47 -3.21 -8.44
N ILE A 629 35.01 -4.35 -8.03
CA ILE A 629 35.39 -4.62 -6.64
C ILE A 629 36.79 -5.23 -6.62
N SER A 630 37.59 -4.85 -5.64
CA SER A 630 38.88 -5.47 -5.36
C SER A 630 38.79 -6.31 -4.09
N PHE A 631 39.41 -7.48 -4.10
CA PHE A 631 39.52 -8.38 -2.95
C PHE A 631 40.88 -9.08 -2.97
N GLU A 632 41.28 -9.64 -1.85
CA GLU A 632 42.58 -10.32 -1.71
C GLU A 632 42.38 -11.78 -1.31
N VAL A 633 43.08 -12.69 -1.99
CA VAL A 633 43.15 -14.11 -1.65
C VAL A 633 44.49 -14.34 -0.95
N LEU A 634 44.45 -14.52 0.37
CA LEU A 634 45.64 -14.72 1.19
C LEU A 634 46.09 -16.19 1.18
N PRO A 635 47.42 -16.46 1.29
CA PRO A 635 47.91 -17.80 1.61
C PRO A 635 47.36 -18.27 2.97
N ARG A 636 47.27 -19.59 3.17
CA ARG A 636 46.97 -20.17 4.48
C ARG A 636 48.07 -19.76 5.47
N ASP A 637 47.79 -18.81 6.35
CA ASP A 637 48.63 -18.61 7.53
C ASP A 637 48.55 -19.88 8.39
N VAL A 638 49.68 -20.33 8.94
CA VAL A 638 49.77 -21.55 9.77
C VAL A 638 48.77 -21.44 10.92
N PHE A 639 47.69 -22.21 10.87
CA PHE A 639 46.81 -22.40 12.02
C PHE A 639 47.69 -22.82 13.21
N THR A 640 47.60 -22.06 14.31
CA THR A 640 48.42 -22.32 15.49
C THR A 640 47.54 -22.73 16.66
N LEU A 641 47.82 -23.90 17.23
CA LEU A 641 47.27 -24.30 18.53
C LEU A 641 48.23 -23.82 19.63
N VAL A 642 47.78 -22.86 20.46
CA VAL A 642 48.59 -22.26 21.52
C VAL A 642 48.21 -22.86 22.87
N GLU A 643 49.17 -23.50 23.53
CA GLU A 643 49.01 -24.07 24.86
C GLU A 643 49.19 -23.01 25.95
N VAL A 644 48.13 -22.75 26.73
CA VAL A 644 48.14 -21.77 27.83
C VAL A 644 47.82 -22.51 29.13
N HIS A 645 48.81 -23.22 29.66
CA HIS A 645 48.63 -24.00 30.88
C HIS A 645 49.94 -24.29 31.60
N GLY A 646 49.83 -24.66 32.88
CA GLY A 646 50.92 -25.23 33.65
C GLY A 646 50.51 -26.48 34.41
N PRO A 647 51.40 -27.01 35.29
CA PRO A 647 51.10 -28.20 36.09
C PRO A 647 49.97 -28.00 37.11
N ASP A 648 49.63 -26.75 37.43
CA ASP A 648 48.53 -26.39 38.32
C ASP A 648 47.86 -25.08 37.91
N ARG A 649 46.73 -24.78 38.57
CA ARG A 649 45.92 -23.56 38.35
C ARG A 649 46.69 -22.25 38.56
N PHE A 650 47.69 -22.25 39.44
CA PHE A 650 48.47 -21.05 39.73
C PHE A 650 49.39 -20.76 38.55
N THR A 651 50.02 -21.81 38.02
CA THR A 651 50.87 -21.72 36.84
C THR A 651 50.06 -21.44 35.57
N THR A 652 48.87 -22.05 35.38
CA THR A 652 47.98 -21.67 34.26
C THR A 652 47.59 -20.18 34.31
N ALA A 653 47.32 -19.63 35.50
CA ALA A 653 47.05 -18.20 35.65
C ALA A 653 48.28 -17.34 35.30
N VAL A 654 49.49 -17.80 35.64
CA VAL A 654 50.75 -17.16 35.24
C VAL A 654 50.96 -17.22 33.72
N GLU A 655 50.70 -18.36 33.06
CA GLU A 655 50.83 -18.46 31.60
C GLU A 655 49.80 -17.59 30.87
N SER A 656 48.57 -17.50 31.40
CA SER A 656 47.56 -16.55 30.89
C SER A 656 48.03 -15.10 31.02
N SER A 657 48.68 -14.76 32.14
CA SER A 657 49.29 -13.44 32.37
C SER A 657 50.44 -13.16 31.40
N ARG A 658 51.32 -14.13 31.13
CA ARG A 658 52.44 -13.98 30.19
C ARG A 658 51.98 -13.73 28.77
N LEU A 659 50.96 -14.46 28.32
CA LEU A 659 50.39 -14.29 26.99
C LEU A 659 49.61 -12.97 26.86
N GLY A 660 48.80 -12.63 27.86
CA GLY A 660 47.99 -11.40 27.84
C GLY A 660 48.78 -10.11 28.08
N PHE A 661 49.83 -10.17 28.89
CA PHE A 661 50.61 -9.03 29.39
C PHE A 661 52.12 -9.23 29.19
N PRO A 662 52.58 -9.44 27.93
CA PRO A 662 53.99 -9.73 27.67
C PRO A 662 54.92 -8.57 28.07
N THR A 663 54.42 -7.33 27.98
CA THR A 663 55.16 -6.09 28.30
C THR A 663 55.06 -5.65 29.75
N GLY A 664 54.29 -6.34 30.58
CA GLY A 664 54.06 -6.03 31.99
C GLY A 664 52.69 -5.39 32.28
N ALA A 665 52.38 -5.20 33.56
CA ALA A 665 51.15 -4.58 34.03
C ALA A 665 51.38 -3.82 35.34
N ALA A 666 50.92 -2.57 35.43
CA ALA A 666 51.13 -1.73 36.61
C ALA A 666 50.35 -2.21 37.84
N THR A 667 49.19 -2.86 37.61
CA THR A 667 48.35 -3.43 38.66
C THR A 667 48.17 -4.94 38.42
N VAL A 668 48.09 -5.72 39.50
CA VAL A 668 47.66 -7.12 39.48
C VAL A 668 46.43 -7.31 40.35
N LEU A 669 45.47 -8.09 39.87
CA LEU A 669 44.37 -8.58 40.69
C LEU A 669 44.77 -9.94 41.27
N VAL A 670 44.46 -10.16 42.55
CA VAL A 670 44.80 -11.38 43.27
C VAL A 670 43.54 -11.97 43.88
N ALA A 671 43.22 -13.21 43.52
CA ALA A 671 42.13 -13.96 44.12
C ALA A 671 42.61 -15.35 44.55
N THR A 672 41.81 -16.05 45.37
CA THR A 672 42.16 -17.41 45.79
C THR A 672 41.97 -18.41 44.65
N GLY A 673 42.92 -19.34 44.49
CA GLY A 673 42.78 -20.51 43.60
C GLY A 673 42.01 -21.67 44.23
N ARG A 674 41.53 -21.51 45.47
CA ARG A 674 40.81 -22.54 46.23
C ARG A 674 39.28 -22.38 46.16
N ASN A 675 38.80 -21.21 45.76
CA ASN A 675 37.39 -20.88 45.61
C ASN A 675 37.23 -19.85 44.47
N TRP A 676 36.17 -19.96 43.67
CA TRP A 676 36.03 -19.25 42.39
C TRP A 676 35.13 -17.98 42.37
N PRO A 677 34.12 -17.78 43.25
CA PRO A 677 33.15 -16.69 43.07
C PRO A 677 33.75 -15.29 43.07
N ASP A 678 34.75 -15.04 43.91
CA ASP A 678 35.40 -13.74 44.03
C ASP A 678 36.21 -13.40 42.76
N ALA A 679 36.80 -14.42 42.12
CA ALA A 679 37.54 -14.27 40.87
C ALA A 679 36.63 -13.95 39.67
N LEU A 680 35.41 -14.50 39.61
CA LEU A 680 34.48 -14.25 38.49
C LEU A 680 34.07 -12.79 38.37
N GLY A 681 33.83 -12.13 39.52
CA GLY A 681 33.46 -10.72 39.56
C GLY A 681 34.57 -9.76 39.13
N ALA A 682 35.82 -10.23 39.03
CA ALA A 682 37.00 -9.42 38.77
C ALA A 682 37.16 -9.00 37.30
N SER A 683 36.49 -9.65 36.36
CA SER A 683 36.76 -9.49 34.91
C SER A 683 36.62 -8.06 34.40
N ALA A 684 35.53 -7.37 34.77
CA ALA A 684 35.33 -5.96 34.40
C ALA A 684 36.37 -5.03 35.01
N LEU A 685 36.75 -5.27 36.27
CA LEU A 685 37.77 -4.46 36.95
C LEU A 685 39.16 -4.70 36.35
N ALA A 686 39.46 -5.95 36.00
CA ALA A 686 40.70 -6.33 35.33
C ALA A 686 40.84 -5.67 33.96
N GLY A 687 39.77 -5.69 33.16
CA GLY A 687 39.72 -4.99 31.87
C GLY A 687 39.85 -3.47 32.02
N ALA A 688 39.14 -2.86 32.97
CA ALA A 688 39.19 -1.42 33.21
C ALA A 688 40.56 -0.93 33.71
N LEU A 689 41.37 -1.82 34.31
CA LEU A 689 42.71 -1.51 34.81
C LEU A 689 43.83 -1.98 33.88
N ASP A 690 43.51 -2.63 32.76
CA ASP A 690 44.45 -3.40 31.94
C ASP A 690 45.39 -4.26 32.81
N ALA A 691 44.80 -5.14 33.63
CA ALA A 691 45.52 -5.88 34.67
C ALA A 691 45.21 -7.39 34.64
N PRO A 692 46.21 -8.29 34.83
CA PRO A 692 45.97 -9.72 34.93
C PRO A 692 45.34 -10.10 36.28
N LEU A 693 44.65 -11.24 36.28
CA LEU A 693 44.23 -11.93 37.49
C LEU A 693 45.21 -13.08 37.78
N LEU A 694 45.85 -13.04 38.94
CA LEU A 694 46.70 -14.10 39.45
C LEU A 694 45.99 -14.82 40.60
N LEU A 695 46.23 -16.12 40.70
CA LEU A 695 45.65 -16.97 41.74
C LEU A 695 46.68 -17.26 42.83
N VAL A 696 46.28 -17.17 44.09
CA VAL A 696 47.11 -17.51 45.26
C VAL A 696 46.46 -18.60 46.10
N ASP A 697 47.23 -19.23 47.00
CA ASP A 697 46.63 -20.05 48.04
C ASP A 697 46.02 -19.15 49.14
N THR A 698 45.20 -19.72 50.02
CA THR A 698 44.56 -18.95 51.10
C THR A 698 45.58 -18.25 51.98
N ASP A 699 46.68 -18.92 52.31
CA ASP A 699 47.70 -18.43 53.27
C ASP A 699 49.09 -18.22 52.69
N ALA A 700 49.29 -18.46 51.39
CA ALA A 700 50.60 -18.36 50.75
C ALA A 700 50.51 -17.84 49.32
N ILE A 701 51.53 -17.08 48.92
CA ILE A 701 51.77 -16.72 47.51
C ILE A 701 52.69 -17.79 46.93
N PRO A 702 52.24 -18.61 45.96
CA PRO A 702 53.13 -19.54 45.26
C PRO A 702 54.30 -18.80 44.62
N ILE A 703 55.50 -19.40 44.62
CA ILE A 703 56.70 -18.73 44.10
C ILE A 703 56.54 -18.27 42.65
N VAL A 704 55.89 -19.09 41.80
CA VAL A 704 55.60 -18.76 40.40
C VAL A 704 54.74 -17.50 40.25
N VAL A 705 53.85 -17.23 41.22
CA VAL A 705 53.00 -16.04 41.24
C VAL A 705 53.80 -14.82 41.70
N ALA A 706 54.67 -14.98 42.69
CA ALA A 706 55.57 -13.92 43.13
C ALA A 706 56.53 -13.49 42.01
N ASP A 707 57.09 -14.46 41.28
CA ASP A 707 57.96 -14.22 40.12
C ASP A 707 57.20 -13.52 38.99
N GLU A 708 55.94 -13.90 38.75
CA GLU A 708 55.11 -13.25 37.73
C GLU A 708 54.76 -11.81 38.10
N ILE A 709 54.45 -11.52 39.38
CA ILE A 709 54.26 -10.15 39.87
C ILE A 709 55.51 -9.30 39.60
N ALA A 710 56.70 -9.86 39.83
CA ALA A 710 57.97 -9.20 39.56
C ALA A 710 58.21 -9.00 38.05
N ARG A 711 57.92 -10.02 37.21
CA ARG A 711 58.02 -9.93 35.74
C ARG A 711 57.11 -8.84 35.19
N LEU A 712 55.90 -8.75 35.70
CA LEU A 712 54.92 -7.72 35.33
C LEU A 712 55.35 -6.32 35.76
N LYS A 713 56.30 -6.20 36.69
CA LYS A 713 56.72 -4.95 37.36
C LYS A 713 55.53 -4.25 38.02
N ALA A 714 54.63 -5.05 38.60
CA ALA A 714 53.41 -4.52 39.21
C ALA A 714 53.75 -3.70 40.45
N THR A 715 53.18 -2.50 40.52
CA THR A 715 53.34 -1.55 41.65
C THR A 715 52.14 -1.52 42.57
N ARG A 716 51.01 -2.09 42.14
CA ARG A 716 49.80 -2.20 42.92
C ARG A 716 49.22 -3.61 42.84
N ALA A 717 48.81 -4.16 43.98
CA ALA A 717 48.06 -5.41 44.05
C ALA A 717 46.66 -5.15 44.63
N ILE A 718 45.61 -5.66 43.97
CA ILE A 718 44.24 -5.60 44.46
C ILE A 718 43.78 -7.01 44.79
N ILE A 719 43.58 -7.28 46.07
CA ILE A 719 43.04 -8.55 46.56
C ILE A 719 41.52 -8.52 46.40
N ILE A 720 40.98 -9.52 45.72
CA ILE A 720 39.54 -9.74 45.56
C ILE A 720 39.11 -10.89 46.47
N GLY A 721 38.27 -10.58 47.45
CA GLY A 721 37.78 -11.53 48.43
C GLY A 721 38.22 -11.23 49.87
N GLY A 722 37.46 -11.78 50.81
CA GLY A 722 37.68 -11.63 52.25
C GLY A 722 38.95 -12.34 52.75
N THR A 723 39.25 -12.15 54.04
CA THR A 723 40.44 -12.77 54.68
C THR A 723 40.35 -14.29 54.81
N THR A 724 39.16 -14.88 54.70
CA THR A 724 38.97 -16.34 54.66
C THR A 724 39.32 -16.94 53.30
N ALA A 725 39.28 -16.13 52.24
CA ALA A 725 39.65 -16.52 50.88
C ALA A 725 41.14 -16.25 50.62
N VAL A 726 41.61 -15.06 51.00
CA VAL A 726 43.02 -14.63 50.89
C VAL A 726 43.42 -13.96 52.19
N SER A 727 44.22 -14.61 53.01
CA SER A 727 44.47 -14.17 54.38
C SER A 727 45.31 -12.89 54.48
N THR A 728 45.37 -12.35 55.69
CA THR A 728 46.21 -11.19 56.00
C THR A 728 47.69 -11.51 55.85
N THR A 729 48.09 -12.77 55.97
CA THR A 729 49.45 -13.26 55.67
C THR A 729 49.81 -13.00 54.22
N VAL A 730 48.95 -13.39 53.28
CA VAL A 730 49.15 -13.12 51.84
C VAL A 730 49.18 -11.62 51.56
N GLN A 731 48.26 -10.85 52.15
CA GLN A 731 48.24 -9.39 52.00
C GLN A 731 49.55 -8.73 52.46
N THR A 732 50.09 -9.19 53.59
CA THR A 732 51.37 -8.69 54.13
C THR A 732 52.55 -9.13 53.26
N ALA A 733 52.50 -10.35 52.71
CA ALA A 733 53.52 -10.85 51.81
C ALA A 733 53.54 -10.09 50.48
N LEU A 734 52.37 -9.76 49.90
CA LEU A 734 52.25 -8.94 48.68
C LEU A 734 52.91 -7.56 48.87
N ALA A 735 52.71 -6.93 50.03
CA ALA A 735 53.33 -5.63 50.35
C ALA A 735 54.86 -5.70 50.53
N LYS A 736 55.43 -6.90 50.66
CA LYS A 736 56.87 -7.15 50.76
C LYS A 736 57.49 -7.61 49.43
N THR A 737 56.68 -7.89 48.41
CA THR A 737 57.17 -8.16 47.06
C THR A 737 57.69 -6.85 46.47
N GLY A 738 59.01 -6.75 46.27
CA GLY A 738 59.73 -5.46 46.19
C GLY A 738 59.29 -4.44 45.13
N SER A 739 58.48 -4.81 44.14
CA SER A 739 57.90 -3.86 43.18
C SER A 739 56.55 -3.26 43.64
N VAL A 740 55.83 -3.91 44.56
CA VAL A 740 54.46 -3.56 44.98
C VAL A 740 54.48 -2.51 46.08
N ALA A 741 54.10 -1.28 45.76
CA ALA A 741 54.04 -0.15 46.68
C ALA A 741 52.68 -0.02 47.40
N ALA A 742 51.61 -0.58 46.85
CA ALA A 742 50.26 -0.47 47.40
C ALA A 742 49.48 -1.78 47.29
N VAL A 743 48.83 -2.18 48.39
CA VAL A 743 47.93 -3.34 48.43
C VAL A 743 46.53 -2.89 48.86
N GLU A 744 45.56 -3.07 47.98
CA GLU A 744 44.13 -2.78 48.19
C GLU A 744 43.39 -4.11 48.39
N ARG A 745 42.32 -4.13 49.20
CA ARG A 745 41.41 -5.28 49.30
C ARG A 745 39.98 -4.84 49.02
N ILE A 746 39.31 -5.57 48.14
CA ILE A 746 37.89 -5.44 47.86
C ILE A 746 37.19 -6.73 48.30
N ALA A 747 36.38 -6.62 49.35
CA ALA A 747 35.65 -7.74 49.92
C ALA A 747 34.29 -7.30 50.44
N GLY A 748 33.29 -8.16 50.28
CA GLY A 748 31.97 -8.02 50.89
C GLY A 748 31.72 -9.07 51.97
N THR A 749 30.51 -9.04 52.53
CA THR A 749 30.06 -10.02 53.53
C THR A 749 29.84 -11.42 52.95
N ASP A 750 29.58 -11.50 51.65
CA ASP A 750 29.42 -12.73 50.88
C ASP A 750 29.85 -12.51 49.42
N ARG A 751 29.74 -13.54 48.59
CA ARG A 751 30.13 -13.50 47.16
C ARG A 751 29.33 -12.47 46.34
N TYR A 752 28.07 -12.21 46.70
CA TYR A 752 27.21 -11.27 45.99
C TYR A 752 27.61 -9.83 46.35
N ASP A 753 27.89 -9.58 47.63
CA ASP A 753 28.39 -8.28 48.10
C ASP A 753 29.80 -8.00 47.57
N THR A 754 30.70 -8.98 47.57
CA THR A 754 32.02 -8.85 46.93
C THR A 754 31.86 -8.49 45.45
N ALA A 755 31.04 -9.23 44.70
CA ALA A 755 30.80 -8.95 43.27
C ALA A 755 30.27 -7.52 43.03
N ARG A 756 29.31 -7.04 43.83
CA ARG A 756 28.79 -5.66 43.73
C ARG A 756 29.85 -4.59 44.06
N ARG A 757 30.72 -4.84 45.04
CA ARG A 757 31.83 -3.92 45.39
C ARG A 757 32.89 -3.86 44.30
N VAL A 758 33.28 -5.01 43.76
CA VAL A 758 34.21 -5.09 42.63
C VAL A 758 33.60 -4.41 41.41
N SER A 759 32.31 -4.65 41.14
CA SER A 759 31.56 -3.98 40.07
C SER A 759 31.52 -2.46 40.23
N THR A 760 31.27 -1.98 41.44
CA THR A 760 31.30 -0.54 41.76
C THR A 760 32.68 0.04 41.48
N ARG A 761 33.75 -0.67 41.83
CA ARG A 761 35.12 -0.25 41.56
C ARG A 761 35.41 -0.24 40.05
N ALA A 762 34.98 -1.27 39.32
CA ALA A 762 35.15 -1.38 37.87
C ALA A 762 34.50 -0.19 37.16
N ILE A 763 33.24 0.12 37.48
CA ILE A 763 32.51 1.27 36.94
C ILE A 763 33.24 2.58 37.24
N ALA A 764 33.71 2.76 38.48
CA ALA A 764 34.43 3.97 38.88
C ALA A 764 35.76 4.14 38.14
N VAL A 765 36.45 3.05 37.81
CA VAL A 765 37.70 3.07 37.03
C VAL A 765 37.42 3.33 35.55
N ALA A 766 36.44 2.63 34.96
CA ALA A 766 36.08 2.77 33.55
C ALA A 766 35.53 4.17 33.23
N GLY A 767 34.87 4.83 34.20
CA GLY A 767 34.40 6.21 34.06
C GLY A 767 33.46 6.36 32.86
N GLY A 768 33.83 7.21 31.89
CA GLY A 768 33.05 7.46 30.68
C GLY A 768 33.01 6.28 29.69
N GLU A 769 33.89 5.29 29.83
CA GLU A 769 33.92 4.10 28.97
C GLU A 769 32.86 3.07 29.37
N PHE A 770 32.29 3.18 30.58
CA PHE A 770 31.19 2.33 31.02
C PHE A 770 29.85 2.81 30.42
N ASP A 771 29.28 2.02 29.52
CA ASP A 771 28.07 2.37 28.77
C ASP A 771 26.73 1.98 29.45
N GLY A 772 26.79 1.45 30.67
CA GLY A 772 25.62 0.99 31.44
C GLY A 772 25.23 -0.48 31.23
N GLY A 773 26.00 -1.28 30.48
CA GLY A 773 25.75 -2.72 30.33
C GLY A 773 26.11 -3.52 31.58
N LEU A 774 25.18 -4.34 32.07
CA LEU A 774 25.40 -5.26 33.19
C LEU A 774 25.28 -6.71 32.75
N ILE A 775 26.24 -7.56 33.13
CA ILE A 775 26.15 -9.02 32.96
C ILE A 775 25.58 -9.59 34.24
N VAL A 776 24.44 -10.27 34.16
CA VAL A 776 23.77 -10.89 35.32
C VAL A 776 23.87 -12.40 35.21
N ALA A 777 24.47 -13.05 36.21
CA ALA A 777 24.69 -14.49 36.21
C ALA A 777 24.49 -15.08 37.61
N THR A 778 24.32 -16.40 37.70
CA THR A 778 24.18 -17.07 39.00
C THR A 778 25.48 -17.04 39.80
N GLY A 779 25.39 -16.81 41.12
CA GLY A 779 26.53 -16.97 42.04
C GLY A 779 26.70 -18.40 42.57
N ALA A 780 25.82 -19.33 42.19
CA ALA A 780 25.84 -20.73 42.64
C ALA A 780 26.64 -21.67 41.71
N SER A 781 26.88 -21.25 40.46
CA SER A 781 27.69 -21.94 39.46
C SER A 781 28.60 -20.93 38.75
N TYR A 782 29.53 -21.41 37.92
CA TYR A 782 30.56 -20.57 37.30
C TYR A 782 30.46 -20.47 35.77
N ALA A 783 29.93 -21.49 35.08
CA ALA A 783 30.12 -21.64 33.63
C ALA A 783 29.58 -20.46 32.80
N ASP A 784 28.41 -19.92 33.15
CA ASP A 784 27.77 -18.84 32.41
C ASP A 784 28.53 -17.51 32.60
N ALA A 785 28.84 -17.16 33.85
CA ALA A 785 29.63 -15.97 34.17
C ALA A 785 31.06 -16.04 33.59
N LEU A 786 31.67 -17.22 33.64
CA LEU A 786 32.99 -17.48 33.10
C LEU A 786 33.03 -17.30 31.59
N SER A 787 32.02 -17.82 30.88
CA SER A 787 31.95 -17.68 29.41
C SER A 787 31.75 -16.23 28.98
N ALA A 788 31.13 -15.41 29.84
CA ALA A 788 30.92 -13.98 29.62
C ALA A 788 32.11 -13.11 30.09
N SER A 789 33.13 -13.68 30.73
CA SER A 789 34.28 -12.93 31.25
C SER A 789 35.07 -12.15 30.18
N PRO A 790 35.24 -12.64 28.92
CA PRO A 790 35.89 -11.84 27.89
C PRO A 790 35.12 -10.57 27.54
N ALA A 791 33.78 -10.68 27.39
CA ALA A 791 32.91 -9.54 27.13
C ALA A 791 32.91 -8.56 28.32
N SER A 792 32.89 -9.09 29.54
CA SER A 792 33.00 -8.30 30.77
C SER A 792 34.28 -7.47 30.82
N ALA A 793 35.43 -8.08 30.50
CA ALA A 793 36.71 -7.39 30.48
C ALA A 793 36.81 -6.37 29.33
N ALA A 794 36.39 -6.74 28.12
CA ALA A 794 36.51 -5.90 26.92
C ALA A 794 35.59 -4.66 26.94
N ARG A 795 34.40 -4.77 27.53
CA ARG A 795 33.42 -3.68 27.61
C ARG A 795 33.29 -3.05 29.00
N HIS A 796 34.10 -3.50 29.94
CA HIS A 796 34.00 -3.12 31.35
C HIS A 796 32.63 -3.39 31.97
N TRP A 797 31.83 -4.30 31.39
CA TRP A 797 30.51 -4.67 31.86
C TRP A 797 30.61 -5.50 33.13
N PRO A 798 30.16 -4.98 34.28
CA PRO A 798 30.30 -5.69 35.54
C PRO A 798 29.49 -6.99 35.59
N VAL A 799 30.06 -8.01 36.21
CA VAL A 799 29.38 -9.28 36.50
C VAL A 799 28.66 -9.17 37.84
N VAL A 800 27.34 -9.05 37.78
CA VAL A 800 26.44 -9.03 38.93
C VAL A 800 25.99 -10.46 39.20
N LEU A 801 26.40 -11.00 40.36
CA LEU A 801 25.99 -12.34 40.79
C LEU A 801 24.63 -12.28 41.49
N VAL A 802 23.76 -13.23 41.17
CA VAL A 802 22.45 -13.41 41.81
C VAL A 802 22.27 -14.83 42.36
N ALA A 803 21.49 -14.97 43.42
CA ALA A 803 21.15 -16.28 43.96
C ALA A 803 20.20 -17.03 42.99
N PRO A 804 20.39 -18.34 42.77
CA PRO A 804 19.46 -19.11 41.95
C PRO A 804 18.09 -19.17 42.60
N GLN A 805 17.04 -19.29 41.78
CA GLN A 805 15.64 -19.51 42.20
C GLN A 805 14.99 -18.39 43.06
N GLN A 806 15.64 -17.24 43.22
CA GLN A 806 15.08 -16.07 43.92
C GLN A 806 15.01 -14.86 42.97
N GLY A 807 14.22 -13.85 43.33
CA GLY A 807 14.29 -12.53 42.70
C GLY A 807 15.57 -11.77 43.08
N LEU A 808 15.72 -10.54 42.58
CA LEU A 808 16.84 -9.68 42.98
C LEU A 808 16.71 -9.29 44.45
N ASP A 809 17.76 -9.54 45.24
CA ASP A 809 17.84 -9.02 46.61
C ASP A 809 17.86 -7.47 46.60
N ALA A 810 17.53 -6.86 47.75
CA ALA A 810 17.39 -5.40 47.84
C ALA A 810 18.68 -4.65 47.49
N ALA A 811 19.85 -5.21 47.85
CA ALA A 811 21.15 -4.60 47.56
C ALA A 811 21.49 -4.66 46.07
N THR A 812 21.15 -5.77 45.41
CA THR A 812 21.33 -5.99 43.98
C THR A 812 20.39 -5.11 43.20
N ARG A 813 19.11 -5.02 43.59
CA ARG A 813 18.15 -4.08 43.00
C ARG A 813 18.66 -2.64 43.07
N THR A 814 19.13 -2.22 44.23
CA THR A 814 19.72 -0.88 44.42
C THR A 814 20.93 -0.67 43.49
N PHE A 815 21.81 -1.66 43.39
CA PHE A 815 23.00 -1.60 42.54
C PHE A 815 22.63 -1.48 41.06
N VAL A 816 21.76 -2.35 40.55
CA VAL A 816 21.40 -2.37 39.12
C VAL A 816 20.63 -1.12 38.72
N THR A 817 19.72 -0.61 39.56
CA THR A 817 19.01 0.66 39.31
C THR A 817 19.97 1.85 39.29
N LYS A 818 21.00 1.84 40.14
CA LYS A 818 21.94 2.96 40.23
C LYS A 818 22.87 3.06 39.01
N TYR A 819 23.33 1.94 38.49
CA TYR A 819 24.42 1.92 37.50
C TYR A 819 24.04 1.35 36.14
N GLY A 820 22.99 0.54 36.05
CA GLY A 820 22.60 -0.13 34.81
C GLY A 820 21.76 0.76 33.89
N LYS A 821 21.89 0.50 32.59
CA LYS A 821 20.94 0.92 31.55
C LYS A 821 20.31 -0.27 30.82
N ARG A 822 20.99 -1.42 30.85
CA ARG A 822 20.57 -2.67 30.23
C ARG A 822 21.18 -3.87 30.96
N ALA A 823 20.53 -5.02 30.86
CA ALA A 823 20.98 -6.25 31.52
C ALA A 823 21.06 -7.44 30.54
N TYR A 824 22.20 -8.11 30.54
CA TYR A 824 22.46 -9.33 29.80
C TYR A 824 22.48 -10.51 30.75
N VAL A 825 21.41 -11.31 30.74
CA VAL A 825 21.19 -12.42 31.66
C VAL A 825 21.82 -13.69 31.10
N MET A 826 22.90 -14.15 31.71
CA MET A 826 23.63 -15.35 31.30
C MET A 826 23.07 -16.59 32.00
N GLY A 827 22.70 -17.58 31.20
CA GLY A 827 22.17 -18.85 31.67
C GLY A 827 20.64 -18.95 31.67
N GLY A 828 20.15 -20.18 31.73
CA GLY A 828 18.73 -20.51 31.75
C GLY A 828 18.03 -20.12 33.06
N THR A 829 16.74 -20.43 33.16
CA THR A 829 15.90 -20.09 34.32
C THR A 829 16.29 -20.81 35.61
N SER A 830 17.01 -21.93 35.53
CA SER A 830 17.58 -22.64 36.69
C SER A 830 18.79 -21.91 37.29
N ALA A 831 19.53 -21.14 36.48
CA ALA A 831 20.67 -20.34 36.91
C ALA A 831 20.23 -18.95 37.38
N VAL A 832 19.51 -18.22 36.51
CA VAL A 832 18.91 -16.91 36.83
C VAL A 832 17.40 -17.03 36.68
N SER A 833 16.70 -17.01 37.80
CA SER A 833 15.26 -17.29 37.88
C SER A 833 14.43 -16.37 36.97
N SER A 834 13.24 -16.84 36.59
CA SER A 834 12.28 -15.98 35.87
C SER A 834 11.90 -14.75 36.69
N THR A 835 11.86 -14.85 38.02
CA THR A 835 11.60 -13.73 38.91
C THR A 835 12.71 -12.68 38.85
N ALA A 836 13.98 -13.08 38.93
CA ALA A 836 15.11 -12.15 38.80
C ALA A 836 15.18 -11.51 37.41
N TYR A 837 14.79 -12.24 36.37
CA TYR A 837 14.66 -11.68 35.02
C TYR A 837 13.54 -10.64 34.96
N GLN A 838 12.38 -10.94 35.52
CA GLN A 838 11.26 -10.01 35.55
C GLN A 838 11.60 -8.75 36.35
N ASP A 839 12.30 -8.90 37.48
CA ASP A 839 12.79 -7.77 38.26
C ASP A 839 13.69 -6.82 37.45
N LEU A 840 14.53 -7.35 36.56
CA LEU A 840 15.35 -6.54 35.65
C LEU A 840 14.50 -5.86 34.57
N VAL A 841 13.51 -6.56 34.02
CA VAL A 841 12.57 -6.01 33.03
C VAL A 841 11.76 -4.87 33.63
N ASP A 842 11.33 -4.99 34.89
CA ASP A 842 10.60 -3.93 35.59
C ASP A 842 11.47 -2.69 35.82
N ILE A 843 12.79 -2.85 35.91
CA ILE A 843 13.74 -1.75 36.12
C ILE A 843 14.14 -1.09 34.80
N PHE A 844 14.41 -1.85 33.73
CA PHE A 844 14.99 -1.34 32.49
C PHE A 844 14.05 -1.33 31.29
N GLY A 845 12.91 -2.02 31.36
CA GLY A 845 12.01 -2.26 30.23
C GLY A 845 12.38 -3.50 29.41
N THR A 846 11.40 -4.03 28.68
CA THR A 846 11.53 -5.29 27.91
C THR A 846 12.59 -5.26 26.81
N GLY A 847 12.81 -4.09 26.18
CA GLY A 847 13.82 -3.92 25.12
C GLY A 847 15.27 -3.83 25.63
N ALA A 848 15.48 -3.64 26.93
CA ALA A 848 16.81 -3.45 27.53
C ALA A 848 17.30 -4.65 28.35
N VAL A 849 16.55 -5.76 28.36
CA VAL A 849 16.94 -7.00 29.05
C VAL A 849 16.95 -8.16 28.06
N LYS A 850 18.08 -8.86 27.96
CA LYS A 850 18.27 -9.97 27.02
C LYS A 850 18.80 -11.18 27.75
N ARG A 851 18.15 -12.35 27.60
CA ARG A 851 18.65 -13.63 28.12
C ARG A 851 19.49 -14.34 27.05
N ILE A 852 20.64 -14.86 27.46
CA ILE A 852 21.56 -15.63 26.65
C ILE A 852 21.77 -16.98 27.34
N ALA A 853 21.18 -18.03 26.78
CA ALA A 853 21.13 -19.35 27.40
C ALA A 853 21.06 -20.46 26.34
N GLY A 854 21.68 -21.60 26.65
CA GLY A 854 21.59 -22.85 25.89
C GLY A 854 21.01 -23.99 26.73
N ALA A 855 20.94 -25.19 26.14
CA ALA A 855 20.39 -26.37 26.81
C ALA A 855 21.28 -26.83 27.98
N ASP A 856 22.60 -26.72 27.83
CA ASP A 856 23.57 -26.96 28.89
C ASP A 856 24.65 -25.85 28.95
N ARG A 857 25.71 -26.09 29.73
CA ARG A 857 26.80 -25.12 29.92
C ARG A 857 27.66 -24.90 28.66
N PHE A 858 27.73 -25.89 27.78
CA PHE A 858 28.51 -25.83 26.54
C PHE A 858 27.71 -25.09 25.46
N ASP A 859 26.42 -25.41 25.32
CA ASP A 859 25.50 -24.63 24.48
C ASP A 859 25.42 -23.17 24.93
N THR A 860 25.34 -22.94 26.24
CA THR A 860 25.31 -21.58 26.80
C THR A 860 26.61 -20.84 26.49
N ALA A 861 27.77 -21.47 26.69
CA ALA A 861 29.06 -20.88 26.36
C ALA A 861 29.20 -20.53 24.86
N ALA A 862 28.79 -21.42 23.96
CA ALA A 862 28.80 -21.17 22.53
C ALA A 862 27.85 -20.03 22.13
N THR A 863 26.67 -19.96 22.75
CA THR A 863 25.71 -18.87 22.54
C THR A 863 26.25 -17.53 23.05
N ILE A 864 26.93 -17.53 24.21
CA ILE A 864 27.59 -16.34 24.77
C ILE A 864 28.74 -15.88 23.87
N ALA A 865 29.53 -16.79 23.29
CA ALA A 865 30.59 -16.43 22.35
C ALA A 865 30.02 -15.69 21.12
N SER A 866 28.99 -16.24 20.48
CA SER A 866 28.31 -15.59 19.35
C SER A 866 27.67 -14.25 19.72
N TRP A 867 27.03 -14.17 20.89
CA TRP A 867 26.48 -12.91 21.42
C TRP A 867 27.58 -11.88 21.66
N SER A 868 28.72 -12.28 22.21
CA SER A 868 29.85 -11.39 22.51
C SER A 868 30.45 -10.79 21.23
N MET A 869 30.46 -11.53 20.13
CA MET A 869 30.86 -10.98 18.84
C MET A 869 29.90 -9.89 18.37
N ALA A 870 28.59 -10.15 18.42
CA ALA A 870 27.58 -9.21 17.95
C ALA A 870 27.48 -7.94 18.81
N GLU A 871 27.71 -8.06 20.12
CA GLU A 871 27.32 -7.01 21.09
C GLU A 871 28.53 -6.43 21.83
N ALA A 872 29.53 -7.26 22.13
CA ALA A 872 30.73 -6.84 22.84
C ALA A 872 31.91 -6.52 21.90
N GLY A 873 31.79 -6.73 20.59
CA GLY A 873 32.84 -6.44 19.61
C GLY A 873 34.02 -7.42 19.66
N LEU A 874 33.82 -8.60 20.25
CA LEU A 874 34.82 -9.68 20.23
C LEU A 874 34.85 -10.38 18.86
N THR A 875 35.88 -11.16 18.61
CA THR A 875 36.05 -11.92 17.37
C THR A 875 36.29 -13.40 17.64
N PHE A 876 36.20 -14.21 16.58
CA PHE A 876 36.68 -15.59 16.57
C PHE A 876 38.10 -15.68 16.01
N ALA A 877 38.91 -14.62 16.02
CA ALA A 877 40.26 -14.68 15.44
C ALA A 877 41.20 -15.62 16.22
N ALA A 878 41.07 -15.65 17.55
CA ALA A 878 41.89 -16.46 18.44
C ALA A 878 41.07 -17.05 19.62
N PRO A 879 40.00 -17.84 19.39
CA PRO A 879 39.15 -18.33 20.46
C PRO A 879 39.94 -19.22 21.41
N ALA A 880 39.56 -19.19 22.69
CA ALA A 880 40.14 -20.08 23.68
C ALA A 880 39.15 -21.18 24.05
N ILE A 881 39.67 -22.35 24.41
CA ILE A 881 38.89 -23.49 24.87
C ILE A 881 39.34 -23.84 26.28
N ALA A 882 38.37 -23.97 27.19
CA ALA A 882 38.58 -24.37 28.57
C ALA A 882 37.65 -25.53 28.96
N THR A 883 38.01 -26.33 29.97
CA THR A 883 37.09 -27.35 30.49
C THR A 883 35.88 -26.73 31.18
N GLY A 884 34.68 -27.21 30.85
CA GLY A 884 33.46 -26.82 31.55
C GLY A 884 33.29 -27.48 32.92
N ARG A 885 34.21 -28.38 33.33
CA ARG A 885 34.15 -29.12 34.60
C ARG A 885 34.89 -28.46 35.76
N SER A 886 35.76 -27.49 35.47
CA SER A 886 36.55 -26.77 36.47
C SER A 886 36.75 -25.31 36.03
N PRO A 887 36.55 -24.32 36.92
CA PRO A 887 36.65 -22.92 36.52
C PRO A 887 38.09 -22.41 36.42
N TYR A 888 39.04 -23.03 37.12
CA TYR A 888 40.28 -22.34 37.51
C TYR A 888 41.20 -21.94 36.34
N ASP A 889 41.30 -22.79 35.31
CA ASP A 889 42.16 -22.49 34.15
C ASP A 889 41.58 -21.36 33.28
N ALA A 890 40.26 -21.17 33.33
CA ALA A 890 39.57 -20.15 32.56
C ALA A 890 39.40 -18.82 33.30
N LEU A 891 39.54 -18.77 34.63
CA LEU A 891 39.34 -17.52 35.40
C LEU A 891 40.31 -16.42 34.96
N ALA A 892 41.61 -16.74 34.86
CA ALA A 892 42.62 -15.82 34.34
C ALA A 892 42.56 -15.72 32.80
N GLY A 893 42.30 -16.85 32.13
CA GLY A 893 42.22 -16.91 30.67
C GLY A 893 41.08 -16.09 30.07
N GLY A 894 39.96 -15.93 30.77
CA GLY A 894 38.84 -15.10 30.34
C GLY A 894 39.19 -13.61 30.23
N ILE A 895 39.96 -13.09 31.20
CA ILE A 895 40.47 -11.71 31.18
C ILE A 895 41.48 -11.54 30.04
N MET A 896 42.39 -12.52 29.88
CA MET A 896 43.33 -12.55 28.75
C MET A 896 42.59 -12.52 27.40
N GLN A 897 41.48 -13.26 27.27
CA GLN A 897 40.68 -13.29 26.05
C GLN A 897 39.93 -11.98 25.80
N GLY A 898 39.37 -11.35 26.83
CA GLY A 898 38.75 -10.03 26.70
C GLY A 898 39.76 -8.98 26.21
N ARG A 899 40.97 -8.98 26.76
CA ARG A 899 42.06 -8.11 26.29
C ARG A 899 42.48 -8.41 24.86
N ALA A 900 42.49 -9.68 24.46
CA ALA A 900 42.80 -10.12 23.10
C ALA A 900 41.65 -9.86 22.10
N GLY A 901 40.50 -9.35 22.55
CA GLY A 901 39.34 -9.13 21.69
C GLY A 901 38.74 -10.43 21.15
N SER A 902 38.82 -11.51 21.92
CA SER A 902 38.43 -12.86 21.48
C SER A 902 37.57 -13.58 22.51
N VAL A 903 36.86 -14.63 22.07
CA VAL A 903 35.89 -15.37 22.88
C VAL A 903 36.52 -16.57 23.61
N VAL A 904 35.77 -17.11 24.58
CA VAL A 904 36.08 -18.39 25.25
C VAL A 904 34.95 -19.38 24.97
N PHE A 905 35.30 -20.65 24.76
CA PHE A 905 34.39 -21.77 24.69
C PHE A 905 34.64 -22.74 25.83
N LEU A 906 33.61 -23.51 26.17
CA LEU A 906 33.72 -24.62 27.11
C LEU A 906 33.67 -25.97 26.38
N THR A 907 34.41 -26.94 26.91
CA THR A 907 34.44 -28.33 26.41
C THR A 907 34.33 -29.34 27.55
N GLU A 908 33.90 -30.56 27.23
CA GLU A 908 34.17 -31.70 28.11
C GLU A 908 35.66 -32.05 28.07
N CYS A 909 36.14 -32.80 29.07
CA CYS A 909 37.56 -33.16 29.13
C CYS A 909 38.01 -33.98 27.90
N SER A 910 37.18 -34.93 27.46
CA SER A 910 37.54 -35.91 26.42
C SER A 910 36.75 -35.78 25.12
N VAL A 911 35.73 -34.92 25.08
CA VAL A 911 34.83 -34.77 23.93
C VAL A 911 34.57 -33.30 23.67
N LEU A 912 34.71 -32.86 22.41
CA LEU A 912 34.32 -31.51 22.00
C LEU A 912 32.79 -31.49 21.77
N PRO A 913 32.01 -30.73 22.55
CA PRO A 913 30.55 -30.70 22.41
C PRO A 913 30.09 -30.23 21.02
N THR A 914 28.91 -30.67 20.59
CA THR A 914 28.33 -30.30 19.29
C THR A 914 28.18 -28.78 19.13
N ALA A 915 27.80 -28.08 20.20
CA ALA A 915 27.66 -26.62 20.19
C ALA A 915 28.99 -25.92 19.90
N THR A 916 30.05 -26.32 20.61
CA THR A 916 31.39 -25.75 20.47
C THR A 916 31.99 -26.08 19.10
N SER A 917 31.87 -27.35 18.66
CA SER A 917 32.35 -27.77 17.34
C SER A 917 31.60 -27.08 16.20
N GLY A 918 30.28 -26.90 16.31
CA GLY A 918 29.48 -26.15 15.33
C GLY A 918 29.85 -24.67 15.28
N ALA A 919 30.11 -24.05 16.43
CA ALA A 919 30.55 -22.67 16.49
C ALA A 919 31.97 -22.47 15.91
N ILE A 920 32.89 -23.40 16.17
CA ILE A 920 34.22 -23.41 15.54
C ILE A 920 34.10 -23.59 14.04
N ALA A 921 33.33 -24.58 13.56
CA ALA A 921 33.16 -24.85 12.14
C ALA A 921 32.54 -23.65 11.37
N THR A 922 31.55 -23.00 11.98
CA THR A 922 30.86 -21.85 11.38
C THR A 922 31.78 -20.63 11.25
N ASN A 923 32.74 -20.48 12.16
CA ASN A 923 33.67 -19.36 12.19
C ASN A 923 35.08 -19.75 11.72
N GLU A 924 35.25 -20.96 11.17
CA GLU A 924 36.54 -21.51 10.71
C GLU A 924 37.31 -20.53 9.82
N PRO A 925 36.70 -19.84 8.84
CA PRO A 925 37.43 -18.92 7.97
C PRO A 925 38.08 -17.74 8.70
N ALA A 926 37.56 -17.38 9.87
CA ALA A 926 38.04 -16.27 10.68
C ALA A 926 39.06 -16.69 11.74
N ILE A 927 39.16 -17.98 12.07
CA ILE A 927 40.02 -18.49 13.15
C ILE A 927 41.44 -18.69 12.62
N ARG A 928 42.41 -18.01 13.22
CA ARG A 928 43.84 -18.14 12.89
C ARG A 928 44.64 -18.84 13.98
N GLU A 929 44.11 -18.84 15.20
CA GLU A 929 44.73 -19.42 16.38
C GLU A 929 43.63 -20.04 17.28
N VAL A 930 43.91 -21.16 17.95
CA VAL A 930 43.08 -21.62 19.07
C VAL A 930 43.94 -21.76 20.31
N ARG A 931 43.50 -21.15 21.43
CA ARG A 931 44.20 -21.22 22.72
C ARG A 931 43.60 -22.30 23.59
N VAL A 932 44.42 -23.16 24.18
CA VAL A 932 43.95 -24.21 25.09
C VAL A 932 44.29 -23.84 26.53
N LEU A 933 43.25 -23.52 27.30
CA LEU A 933 43.35 -23.10 28.71
C LEU A 933 43.18 -24.33 29.61
N GLY A 934 44.31 -24.94 29.96
CA GLY A 934 44.38 -26.13 30.80
C GLY A 934 45.17 -27.28 30.18
N GLY A 935 45.86 -28.04 31.04
CA GLY A 935 46.71 -29.15 30.61
C GLY A 935 45.94 -30.39 30.15
N ALA A 936 46.66 -31.46 29.84
CA ALA A 936 46.12 -32.69 29.26
C ALA A 936 45.02 -33.39 30.10
N ILE A 937 44.93 -33.12 31.40
CA ILE A 937 43.88 -33.66 32.29
C ILE A 937 42.58 -32.84 32.18
N ALA A 938 42.70 -31.52 31.96
CA ALA A 938 41.55 -30.64 31.81
C ALA A 938 40.97 -30.74 30.40
N ILE A 939 41.84 -30.83 29.39
CA ILE A 939 41.50 -30.94 27.97
C ILE A 939 42.40 -32.03 27.37
N GLU A 940 41.82 -33.20 27.18
CA GLU A 940 42.52 -34.39 26.69
C GLU A 940 42.82 -34.29 25.20
N GLN A 941 43.78 -35.11 24.74
CA GLN A 941 44.24 -35.11 23.36
C GLN A 941 43.12 -35.25 22.31
N PRO A 942 42.08 -36.09 22.49
CA PRO A 942 40.99 -36.19 21.50
C PRO A 942 40.27 -34.87 21.23
N VAL A 943 40.16 -33.98 22.22
CA VAL A 943 39.57 -32.65 22.03
C VAL A 943 40.51 -31.76 21.22
N ARG A 944 41.82 -31.81 21.52
CA ARG A 944 42.85 -31.04 20.80
C ARG A 944 42.92 -31.46 19.33
N ASP A 945 42.98 -32.76 19.07
CA ASP A 945 42.96 -33.32 17.73
C ASP A 945 41.68 -32.93 16.99
N ARG A 946 40.54 -32.98 17.67
CA ARG A 946 39.27 -32.57 17.07
C ARG A 946 39.26 -31.08 16.69
N VAL A 947 39.82 -30.21 17.52
CA VAL A 947 39.96 -28.77 17.22
C VAL A 947 40.86 -28.57 16.01
N VAL A 948 42.03 -29.21 15.99
CA VAL A 948 42.98 -29.14 14.87
C VAL A 948 42.34 -29.62 13.57
N SER A 949 41.51 -30.67 13.60
CA SER A 949 40.85 -31.22 12.40
C SER A 949 39.90 -30.28 11.67
N PHE A 950 39.50 -29.14 12.26
CA PHE A 950 38.74 -28.10 11.54
C PHE A 950 39.62 -27.27 10.60
N PHE A 951 40.94 -27.29 10.82
CA PHE A 951 41.91 -26.41 10.19
C PHE A 951 43.02 -27.20 9.49
N GLU A 952 42.80 -28.49 9.22
CA GLU A 952 43.63 -29.36 8.38
C GLU A 952 42.95 -29.53 7.03
#